data_AF-A0A0H4VJA6-F1
#
_entry.id   AF-A0A0H4VJA6-F1
#
_cell.length_a   1.000
_cell.length_b   1.000
_cell.length_c   1.000
_cell.angle_alpha   90.00
_cell.angle_beta   90.00
_cell.angle_gamma   90.00
#
_symmetry.space_group_name_H-M   'P 1'
#
loop_
_entity.id
_entity.type
_entity.pdbx_description
1 polymer ?
#
loop_
_entity_poly.entity_id
_entity_poly.type
_entity_poly.pdbx_seq_one_letter_code
_entity_poly.pdbx_strand_id
1 'polypeptide(L)'
;MNAESSGLRSDVRLRHDAGQSGDRSAKLADKAAIDFGKDGSENLLERGLIEEVLASDFDSDGSADRRDTHENIAADRALVLTDFDPPSVSAAERLVRIAYRLGIPGSTLASPFRKPPRPRLLATVDNPLGGERAAGMALRAGHFYVHGVKAPIAQVDFGPTAKLTPPFERVIHGFTWLRDLDASAPRAQCSQVAERVLASWLSANPHPGKGPAWKVEHAGLRLLGWLVHAPLILAGDNKAQRQDILSAIEETARWLDRNATRAPDRLSEVAAWCAIIAAGLLLPEGKPRRLFGEAGLARALGELVGEDGGALSRSPVAQIQAIELLVDLAACYRATKRDVPEAIGKVLALMVPPLLALTHGDGGLGSWQGGAAVSASRLAALIEASGVRARPLREPRGWGYQRITAKPAVLQVDASPPPLGRHARNGCASTLAFEFSHGDQRLIVNCGGAALAGGQVPIRVEQGLRATAAHSTLVLGDANSTAVLLDGKLGGGVGEVEVDLRTVELEHGSARRLEASHDGYANRFGLLHKRILILRDDGSELRGEDVLLPSGRKGKRGKVPFAIRFHLGRHVEATLGSGGRNASLLLPDGSLWQFVTGAPALEMEESMWIDGNGRPHPVQQLVIQGLASRGGGNFSWLLKRMG
;
A
#
# COMPACT_ATOMS: atom_id res chain seq x y z
N MET A 1 15.77 25.56 -47.02
CA MET A 1 16.53 25.16 -48.22
C MET A 1 16.36 23.66 -48.36
N ASN A 2 15.75 23.03 -49.36
CA ASN A 2 15.03 23.37 -50.60
C ASN A 2 14.00 22.23 -50.79
N ALA A 3 12.72 22.53 -51.04
CA ALA A 3 12.04 22.49 -52.34
C ALA A 3 11.92 21.06 -52.94
N GLU A 4 10.75 20.41 -52.97
CA GLU A 4 9.51 20.63 -53.77
C GLU A 4 9.49 19.99 -55.17
N SER A 5 8.26 19.55 -55.52
CA SER A 5 7.73 19.21 -56.87
C SER A 5 8.10 17.83 -57.42
N SER A 6 7.32 17.11 -58.23
CA SER A 6 5.99 17.20 -58.90
C SER A 6 5.77 15.80 -59.52
N GLY A 7 4.63 15.28 -59.98
CA GLY A 7 3.28 15.78 -60.25
C GLY A 7 2.55 14.76 -61.18
N LEU A 8 1.22 14.93 -61.29
CA LEU A 8 0.27 14.51 -62.35
C LEU A 8 0.01 13.00 -62.61
N ARG A 9 -1.22 12.48 -62.41
CA ARG A 9 -2.52 12.62 -63.15
C ARG A 9 -2.56 11.95 -64.53
N SER A 10 -3.49 11.00 -64.73
CA SER A 10 -4.47 11.04 -65.83
C SER A 10 -5.57 9.97 -65.69
N ASP A 11 -6.81 10.44 -65.71
CA ASP A 11 -8.07 9.72 -65.92
C ASP A 11 -8.10 8.98 -67.28
N VAL A 12 -9.07 8.06 -67.46
CA VAL A 12 -10.21 8.22 -68.40
C VAL A 12 -11.01 6.91 -68.52
N ARG A 13 -12.32 7.00 -68.25
CA ARG A 13 -13.41 6.09 -68.64
C ARG A 13 -13.88 6.39 -70.07
N LEU A 14 -14.31 5.38 -70.85
CA LEU A 14 -15.42 5.41 -71.84
C LEU A 14 -15.83 3.93 -72.10
N ARG A 15 -17.04 3.41 -71.85
CA ARG A 15 -18.44 3.61 -72.33
C ARG A 15 -18.83 2.87 -73.63
N HIS A 16 -20.06 2.32 -73.61
CA HIS A 16 -20.94 1.76 -74.67
C HIS A 16 -20.75 0.26 -75.04
N ASP A 17 -21.78 -0.57 -75.30
CA ASP A 17 -23.22 -0.35 -75.51
C ASP A 17 -24.07 -1.65 -75.35
N ALA A 18 -25.40 -1.46 -75.46
CA ALA A 18 -26.58 -2.31 -75.27
C ALA A 18 -26.71 -3.67 -76.02
N GLY A 19 -27.66 -4.53 -75.57
CA GLY A 19 -28.42 -5.42 -76.47
C GLY A 19 -29.07 -6.72 -75.93
N GLN A 20 -30.34 -6.63 -75.51
CA GLN A 20 -31.49 -7.55 -75.76
C GLN A 20 -31.58 -9.02 -75.25
N SER A 21 -32.59 -9.20 -74.36
CA SER A 21 -33.75 -10.14 -74.35
C SER A 21 -33.60 -11.66 -74.57
N GLY A 22 -34.21 -12.44 -73.66
CA GLY A 22 -34.60 -13.84 -73.89
C GLY A 22 -35.27 -14.51 -72.68
N ASP A 23 -36.54 -14.84 -72.84
CA ASP A 23 -37.52 -15.40 -71.89
C ASP A 23 -37.30 -16.90 -71.54
N ARG A 24 -37.76 -17.31 -70.33
CA ARG A 24 -38.37 -18.60 -69.92
C ARG A 24 -37.83 -19.28 -68.66
N SER A 25 -38.57 -19.05 -67.57
CA SER A 25 -39.14 -20.04 -66.64
C SER A 25 -38.52 -21.45 -66.54
N ALA A 26 -37.95 -21.76 -65.36
CA ALA A 26 -38.17 -23.05 -64.66
C ALA A 26 -37.66 -23.04 -63.21
N LYS A 27 -38.59 -23.38 -62.31
CA LYS A 27 -38.43 -24.10 -61.02
C LYS A 27 -37.95 -23.33 -59.78
N LEU A 28 -38.94 -23.12 -58.90
CA LEU A 28 -38.86 -23.12 -57.44
C LEU A 28 -37.96 -24.26 -56.91
N ALA A 29 -37.03 -23.91 -56.02
CA ALA A 29 -36.83 -24.53 -54.69
C ALA A 29 -35.67 -23.82 -53.95
N ASP A 30 -35.91 -23.52 -52.67
CA ASP A 30 -34.95 -23.17 -51.62
C ASP A 30 -34.07 -21.90 -51.75
N LYS A 31 -34.50 -20.84 -51.04
CA LYS A 31 -33.74 -20.25 -49.92
C LYS A 31 -34.53 -19.10 -49.29
N ALA A 32 -35.22 -19.39 -48.18
CA ALA A 32 -35.54 -18.41 -47.16
C ALA A 32 -34.81 -18.84 -45.88
N ALA A 33 -33.58 -18.39 -45.71
CA ALA A 33 -32.92 -18.35 -44.41
C ALA A 33 -33.01 -16.92 -43.92
N ILE A 34 -33.93 -16.73 -42.98
CA ILE A 34 -34.14 -15.52 -42.21
C ILE A 34 -32.88 -15.30 -41.36
N ASP A 35 -32.21 -14.17 -41.58
CA ASP A 35 -31.13 -13.68 -40.72
C ASP A 35 -31.75 -12.86 -39.58
N PHE A 36 -31.86 -13.47 -38.40
CA PHE A 36 -32.10 -12.79 -37.13
C PHE A 36 -31.21 -13.42 -36.08
N GLY A 37 -30.43 -12.58 -35.38
CA GLY A 37 -30.06 -12.86 -33.99
C GLY A 37 -28.56 -12.93 -33.70
N LYS A 38 -27.92 -11.75 -33.58
CA LYS A 38 -26.90 -11.47 -32.55
C LYS A 38 -27.02 -10.03 -32.03
N ASP A 39 -27.27 -9.07 -32.91
CA ASP A 39 -27.36 -7.64 -32.53
C ASP A 39 -28.61 -7.26 -31.70
N GLY A 40 -29.70 -8.01 -31.84
CA GLY A 40 -30.97 -7.70 -31.17
C GLY A 40 -31.00 -8.05 -29.68
N SER A 41 -30.36 -9.15 -29.27
CA SER A 41 -30.35 -9.61 -27.88
C SER A 41 -29.37 -8.84 -27.00
N GLU A 42 -28.21 -8.46 -27.55
CA GLU A 42 -27.24 -7.60 -26.83
C GLU A 42 -27.84 -6.22 -26.57
N ASN A 43 -28.52 -5.62 -27.55
CA ASN A 43 -29.16 -4.30 -27.39
C ASN A 43 -30.33 -4.31 -26.40
N LEU A 44 -31.05 -5.44 -26.26
CA LEU A 44 -32.11 -5.60 -25.25
C LEU A 44 -31.56 -5.78 -23.83
N LEU A 45 -30.50 -6.57 -23.66
CA LEU A 45 -29.80 -6.73 -22.37
C LEU A 45 -29.17 -5.40 -21.93
N GLU A 46 -28.52 -4.69 -22.85
CA GLU A 46 -27.97 -3.35 -22.59
C GLU A 46 -29.05 -2.36 -22.14
N ARG A 47 -30.19 -2.32 -22.84
CA ARG A 47 -31.33 -1.45 -22.46
C ARG A 47 -31.87 -1.83 -21.08
N GLY A 48 -32.05 -3.11 -20.79
CA GLY A 48 -32.53 -3.59 -19.49
C GLY A 48 -31.59 -3.23 -18.34
N LEU A 49 -30.27 -3.32 -18.54
CA LEU A 49 -29.28 -2.92 -17.53
C LEU A 49 -29.20 -1.41 -17.35
N ILE A 50 -29.36 -0.62 -18.42
CA ILE A 50 -29.44 0.83 -18.32
C ILE A 50 -30.71 1.24 -17.57
N GLU A 51 -31.85 0.62 -17.85
CA GLU A 51 -33.09 0.81 -17.09
C GLU A 51 -32.89 0.41 -15.62
N GLU A 52 -32.18 -0.67 -15.33
CA GLU A 52 -31.86 -1.11 -13.96
C GLU A 52 -30.95 -0.12 -13.20
N VAL A 53 -30.06 0.58 -13.90
CA VAL A 53 -29.23 1.66 -13.33
C VAL A 53 -30.03 2.95 -13.15
N LEU A 54 -30.98 3.25 -14.05
CA LEU A 54 -31.81 4.46 -14.00
C LEU A 54 -33.01 4.32 -13.06
N ALA A 55 -33.50 3.11 -12.82
CA ALA A 55 -34.65 2.81 -11.95
C ALA A 55 -34.28 2.79 -10.46
N SER A 56 -32.99 2.96 -10.11
CA SER A 56 -32.50 2.88 -8.74
C SER A 56 -32.75 4.14 -7.89
N ASP A 57 -33.91 4.78 -8.03
CA ASP A 57 -34.41 5.74 -7.04
C ASP A 57 -34.94 4.96 -5.83
N PHE A 58 -34.03 4.49 -4.98
CA PHE A 58 -34.40 3.88 -3.70
C PHE A 58 -34.61 4.98 -2.66
N ASP A 59 -35.84 5.47 -2.54
CA ASP A 59 -36.26 6.30 -1.42
C ASP A 59 -37.36 5.63 -0.57
N SER A 60 -37.25 5.84 0.73
CA SER A 60 -38.12 5.46 1.87
C SER A 60 -38.03 4.04 2.47
N ASP A 61 -37.31 4.05 3.59
CA ASP A 61 -37.42 3.30 4.85
C ASP A 61 -38.52 2.25 5.04
N GLY A 62 -38.07 1.05 5.45
CA GLY A 62 -38.85 0.09 6.22
C GLY A 62 -37.96 -0.45 7.33
N SER A 63 -38.10 0.11 8.55
CA SER A 63 -37.29 -0.27 9.69
C SER A 63 -37.57 -1.71 10.11
N ALA A 64 -36.54 -2.56 10.02
CA ALA A 64 -36.51 -3.87 10.65
C ALA A 64 -35.11 -4.10 11.25
N ASP A 65 -35.01 -3.75 12.52
CA ASP A 65 -33.96 -4.02 13.52
C ASP A 65 -32.88 -5.06 13.14
N ARG A 66 -31.79 -4.63 12.47
CA ARG A 66 -30.52 -5.37 12.33
C ARG A 66 -29.29 -4.46 12.12
N ARG A 67 -28.52 -4.23 13.18
CA ARG A 67 -27.14 -3.68 13.21
C ARG A 67 -26.85 -2.59 12.16
N ASP A 68 -27.53 -1.47 12.29
CA ASP A 68 -27.14 -0.23 11.62
C ASP A 68 -25.93 0.37 12.35
N THR A 69 -24.89 0.77 11.60
CA THR A 69 -23.76 1.51 12.16
C THR A 69 -23.62 2.83 11.44
N HIS A 70 -24.10 3.90 12.06
CA HIS A 70 -23.88 5.27 11.62
C HIS A 70 -22.75 5.89 12.46
N GLU A 71 -21.71 6.40 11.80
CA GLU A 71 -20.52 6.92 12.46
C GLU A 71 -19.99 8.17 11.74
N ASN A 72 -19.63 9.21 12.51
CA ASN A 72 -18.89 10.36 12.01
C ASN A 72 -17.45 10.30 12.54
N ILE A 73 -16.50 10.24 11.60
CA ILE A 73 -15.07 10.08 11.85
C ILE A 73 -14.37 11.39 11.51
N ALA A 74 -13.86 12.08 12.54
CA ALA A 74 -13.06 13.28 12.40
C ALA A 74 -11.55 12.97 12.41
N ALA A 75 -10.75 13.73 11.67
CA ALA A 75 -9.31 13.51 11.53
C ALA A 75 -8.51 13.61 12.84
N ASP A 76 -9.03 14.32 13.83
CA ASP A 76 -8.42 14.50 15.15
C ASP A 76 -8.67 13.33 16.12
N ARG A 77 -9.61 12.43 15.80
CA ARG A 77 -10.02 11.29 16.63
C ARG A 77 -9.22 10.01 16.40
N ALA A 78 -8.02 10.08 15.83
CA ALA A 78 -7.14 8.91 15.78
C ALA A 78 -6.78 8.46 17.21
N LEU A 79 -7.53 7.49 17.74
CA LEU A 79 -7.35 6.99 19.09
C LEU A 79 -6.04 6.18 19.18
N VAL A 80 -5.18 6.64 20.07
CA VAL A 80 -3.88 6.05 20.40
C VAL A 80 -4.11 5.02 21.50
N LEU A 81 -3.34 3.93 21.53
CA LEU A 81 -3.33 3.02 22.68
C LEU A 81 -3.04 3.82 23.97
N THR A 82 -4.08 4.06 24.76
CA THR A 82 -4.04 4.94 25.94
C THR A 82 -3.30 4.32 27.11
N ASP A 83 -3.24 2.99 27.17
CA ASP A 83 -2.63 2.20 28.26
C ASP A 83 -1.48 1.30 27.78
N PHE A 84 -0.49 1.86 27.07
CA PHE A 84 0.74 1.13 26.73
C PHE A 84 1.89 1.45 27.71
N ASP A 85 1.89 0.76 28.85
CA ASP A 85 2.96 0.91 29.84
C ASP A 85 4.24 0.16 29.44
N PRO A 86 5.43 0.72 29.74
CA PRO A 86 6.68 -0.01 29.58
C PRO A 86 6.67 -1.27 30.47
N PRO A 87 7.47 -2.30 30.12
CA PRO A 87 7.58 -3.51 30.94
C PRO A 87 7.84 -3.17 32.41
N SER A 88 7.21 -3.91 33.33
CA SER A 88 7.36 -3.68 34.76
C SER A 88 8.82 -3.88 35.17
N VAL A 89 9.38 -2.85 35.81
CA VAL A 89 10.78 -2.81 36.25
C VAL A 89 10.84 -2.42 37.71
N SER A 90 11.81 -2.99 38.43
CA SER A 90 12.08 -2.66 39.82
C SER A 90 12.50 -1.19 40.00
N ALA A 91 12.37 -0.64 41.21
CA ALA A 91 12.79 0.74 41.49
C ALA A 91 14.29 0.98 41.17
N ALA A 92 15.13 -0.02 41.42
CA ALA A 92 16.55 0.02 41.07
C ALA A 92 16.77 0.07 39.54
N GLU A 93 16.00 -0.70 38.77
CA GLU A 93 16.06 -0.67 37.30
C GLU A 93 15.54 0.63 36.71
N ARG A 94 14.55 1.27 37.35
CA ARG A 94 14.11 2.63 36.99
C ARG A 94 15.25 3.64 37.16
N LEU A 95 16.01 3.56 38.27
CA LEU A 95 17.19 4.41 38.48
C LEU A 95 18.28 4.16 37.44
N VAL A 96 18.59 2.89 37.13
CA VAL A 96 19.56 2.53 36.08
C VAL A 96 19.14 3.11 34.73
N ARG A 97 17.85 3.03 34.38
CA ARG A 97 17.31 3.62 33.15
C ARG A 97 17.49 5.14 33.11
N ILE A 98 17.18 5.84 34.21
CA ILE A 98 17.35 7.30 34.30
C ILE A 98 18.83 7.67 34.15
N ALA A 99 19.71 6.97 34.86
CA ALA A 99 21.16 7.16 34.79
C ALA A 99 21.72 6.96 33.37
N TYR A 100 21.30 5.90 32.69
CA TYR A 100 21.71 5.63 31.30
C TYR A 100 21.21 6.73 30.35
N ARG A 101 19.97 7.17 30.51
CA ARG A 101 19.40 8.29 29.75
C ARG A 101 20.16 9.60 29.95
N LEU A 102 20.72 9.83 31.15
CA LEU A 102 21.57 10.98 31.46
C LEU A 102 23.01 10.85 30.93
N GLY A 103 23.34 9.74 30.25
CA GLY A 103 24.63 9.53 29.61
C GLY A 103 25.65 8.78 30.47
N ILE A 104 25.26 8.21 31.61
CA ILE A 104 26.16 7.36 32.40
C ILE A 104 26.43 6.06 31.61
N PRO A 105 27.71 5.69 31.37
CA PRO A 105 28.05 4.52 30.58
C PRO A 105 27.43 3.24 31.15
N GLY A 106 26.97 2.36 30.26
CA GLY A 106 26.38 1.06 30.64
C GLY A 106 27.35 0.20 31.46
N SER A 107 28.65 0.25 31.16
CA SER A 107 29.68 -0.44 31.93
C SER A 107 29.75 0.01 33.39
N THR A 108 29.63 1.32 33.63
CA THR A 108 29.61 1.89 34.98
C THR A 108 28.36 1.46 35.77
N LEU A 109 27.22 1.31 35.09
CA LEU A 109 25.96 0.91 35.72
C LEU A 109 25.83 -0.61 35.92
N ALA A 110 26.35 -1.40 34.99
CA ALA A 110 26.22 -2.86 35.03
C ALA A 110 27.35 -3.53 35.83
N SER A 111 28.54 -2.94 35.88
CA SER A 111 29.72 -3.49 36.54
C SER A 111 30.66 -2.38 37.01
N PRO A 112 30.26 -1.58 38.02
CA PRO A 112 31.09 -0.50 38.54
C PRO A 112 32.45 -1.04 38.98
N PHE A 113 33.51 -0.27 38.71
CA PHE A 113 34.91 -0.59 39.05
C PHE A 113 35.56 -1.75 38.29
N ARG A 114 34.90 -2.33 37.27
CA ARG A 114 35.51 -3.32 36.36
C ARG A 114 35.93 -2.68 35.04
N LYS A 115 36.99 -3.24 34.43
CA LYS A 115 37.40 -2.85 33.07
C LYS A 115 36.32 -3.30 32.07
N PRO A 116 35.89 -2.45 31.13
CA PRO A 116 34.90 -2.83 30.14
C PRO A 116 35.36 -4.06 29.35
N PRO A 117 34.47 -5.06 29.12
CA PRO A 117 34.79 -6.22 28.31
C PRO A 117 35.04 -5.81 26.86
N ARG A 118 35.84 -6.62 26.15
CA ARG A 118 36.04 -6.42 24.71
C ARG A 118 34.72 -6.66 23.95
N PRO A 119 34.46 -5.90 22.87
CA PRO A 119 33.30 -6.11 22.02
C PRO A 119 33.23 -7.56 21.53
N ARG A 120 32.09 -8.22 21.74
CA ARG A 120 31.80 -9.56 21.23
C ARG A 120 30.30 -9.80 21.22
N LEU A 121 29.82 -10.65 20.32
CA LEU A 121 28.43 -11.11 20.39
C LEU A 121 28.27 -12.16 21.48
N LEU A 122 27.15 -12.07 22.20
CA LEU A 122 26.79 -13.01 23.27
C LEU A 122 25.99 -14.22 22.77
N ALA A 123 25.29 -14.08 21.65
CA ALA A 123 24.50 -15.13 21.02
C ALA A 123 24.41 -14.90 19.50
N THR A 124 24.07 -15.97 18.77
CA THR A 124 23.68 -15.90 17.36
C THR A 124 22.17 -15.96 17.27
N VAL A 125 21.58 -15.14 16.39
CA VAL A 125 20.13 -15.07 16.20
C VAL A 125 19.73 -15.96 15.03
N ASP A 126 18.71 -16.77 15.24
CA ASP A 126 18.05 -17.49 14.15
C ASP A 126 17.05 -16.55 13.48
N ASN A 127 17.21 -16.33 12.16
CA ASN A 127 16.32 -15.46 11.41
C ASN A 127 14.97 -16.16 11.13
N PRO A 128 13.84 -15.66 11.70
CA PRO A 128 12.53 -16.29 11.51
C PRO A 128 11.86 -15.91 10.17
N LEU A 129 12.31 -14.85 9.50
CA LEU A 129 11.69 -14.34 8.27
C LEU A 129 12.70 -14.31 7.13
N GLY A 130 12.49 -15.14 6.12
CA GLY A 130 13.31 -15.16 4.91
C GLY A 130 13.23 -13.84 4.13
N GLY A 131 14.33 -13.46 3.49
CA GLY A 131 14.38 -12.33 2.55
C GLY A 131 14.05 -12.75 1.13
N GLU A 132 14.14 -11.80 0.20
CA GLU A 132 13.81 -12.06 -1.20
C GLU A 132 14.96 -12.71 -1.96
N ARG A 133 14.76 -13.98 -2.30
CA ARG A 133 15.77 -14.84 -2.94
C ARG A 133 16.32 -14.23 -4.23
N ALA A 134 15.46 -13.62 -5.05
CA ALA A 134 15.87 -13.00 -6.31
C ALA A 134 16.81 -11.80 -6.11
N ALA A 135 16.54 -10.97 -5.10
CA ALA A 135 17.41 -9.84 -4.75
C ALA A 135 18.77 -10.34 -4.21
N GLY A 136 18.76 -11.38 -3.38
CA GLY A 136 19.99 -12.00 -2.88
C GLY A 136 20.85 -12.65 -3.97
N MET A 137 20.21 -13.31 -4.95
CA MET A 137 20.92 -13.84 -6.12
C MET A 137 21.57 -12.71 -6.94
N ALA A 138 20.89 -11.57 -7.09
CA ALA A 138 21.46 -10.40 -7.77
C ALA A 138 22.68 -9.85 -7.02
N LEU A 139 22.65 -9.78 -5.68
CA LEU A 139 23.79 -9.36 -4.86
C LEU A 139 25.01 -10.26 -5.06
N ARG A 140 24.79 -11.58 -5.09
CA ARG A 140 25.85 -12.55 -5.40
C ARG A 140 26.43 -12.35 -6.80
N ALA A 141 25.59 -11.96 -7.76
CA ALA A 141 25.99 -11.57 -9.11
C ALA A 141 26.57 -10.14 -9.19
N GLY A 142 26.83 -9.46 -8.07
CA GLY A 142 27.48 -8.15 -8.04
C GLY A 142 26.54 -6.95 -8.22
N HIS A 143 25.24 -7.12 -8.00
CA HIS A 143 24.24 -6.06 -8.21
C HIS A 143 23.32 -5.89 -7.00
N PHE A 144 23.08 -4.65 -6.59
CA PHE A 144 21.87 -4.35 -5.83
C PHE A 144 20.66 -4.49 -6.75
N TYR A 145 19.59 -5.11 -6.26
CA TYR A 145 18.31 -5.20 -6.96
C TYR A 145 17.22 -4.57 -6.11
N VAL A 146 16.85 -3.33 -6.43
CA VAL A 146 15.91 -2.52 -5.63
C VAL A 146 14.76 -2.09 -6.52
N HIS A 147 13.56 -2.55 -6.17
CA HIS A 147 12.31 -2.24 -6.87
C HIS A 147 12.42 -2.31 -8.41
N GLY A 148 12.96 -3.42 -8.90
CA GLY A 148 13.12 -3.70 -10.33
C GLY A 148 14.37 -3.10 -10.99
N VAL A 149 15.16 -2.29 -10.29
CA VAL A 149 16.39 -1.67 -10.82
C VAL A 149 17.62 -2.44 -10.34
N LYS A 150 18.52 -2.79 -11.28
CA LYS A 150 19.82 -3.36 -10.98
C LYS A 150 20.89 -2.27 -10.97
N ALA A 151 21.65 -2.16 -9.87
CA ALA A 151 22.81 -1.27 -9.79
C ALA A 151 24.08 -2.08 -9.48
N PRO A 152 25.14 -2.00 -10.32
CA PRO A 152 26.39 -2.68 -10.05
C PRO A 152 27.02 -2.20 -8.74
N ILE A 153 27.31 -3.12 -7.80
CA ILE A 153 27.86 -2.79 -6.48
C ILE A 153 29.14 -1.96 -6.60
N ALA A 154 29.99 -2.29 -7.58
CA ALA A 154 31.27 -1.60 -7.82
C ALA A 154 31.12 -0.12 -8.26
N GLN A 155 29.93 0.30 -8.68
CA GLN A 155 29.64 1.66 -9.16
C GLN A 155 28.81 2.46 -8.15
N VAL A 156 28.37 1.85 -7.05
CA VAL A 156 27.59 2.51 -6.02
C VAL A 156 28.53 3.27 -5.09
N ASP A 157 28.33 4.58 -5.00
CA ASP A 157 28.96 5.42 -3.99
C ASP A 157 28.24 5.25 -2.64
N PHE A 158 28.99 4.86 -1.61
CA PHE A 158 28.49 4.71 -0.24
C PHE A 158 28.69 5.96 0.61
N GLY A 159 29.34 6.99 0.07
CA GLY A 159 29.71 8.22 0.76
C GLY A 159 28.50 9.13 1.06
N PRO A 160 28.70 10.14 1.93
CA PRO A 160 27.62 11.03 2.37
C PRO A 160 27.11 11.99 1.28
N THR A 161 27.85 12.13 0.18
CA THR A 161 27.51 12.97 -0.98
C THR A 161 26.89 12.19 -2.14
N ALA A 162 26.72 10.87 -1.98
CA ALA A 162 26.13 10.01 -3.00
C ALA A 162 24.71 10.45 -3.33
N LYS A 163 24.38 10.53 -4.62
CA LYS A 163 23.04 10.87 -5.10
C LYS A 163 22.25 9.59 -5.36
N LEU A 164 21.86 8.91 -4.29
CA LEU A 164 21.02 7.72 -4.35
C LEU A 164 19.55 8.12 -4.26
N THR A 165 18.68 7.39 -4.94
CA THR A 165 17.23 7.56 -4.76
C THR A 165 16.80 7.03 -3.38
N PRO A 166 15.68 7.50 -2.80
CA PRO A 166 15.30 7.11 -1.44
C PRO A 166 15.22 5.58 -1.19
N PRO A 167 14.70 4.75 -2.12
CA PRO A 167 14.73 3.30 -1.93
C PRO A 167 16.14 2.71 -1.91
N PHE A 168 17.03 3.19 -2.78
CA PHE A 168 18.43 2.77 -2.79
C PHE A 168 19.16 3.21 -1.52
N GLU A 169 18.97 4.45 -1.06
CA GLU A 169 19.52 4.93 0.20
C GLU A 169 19.13 4.02 1.36
N ARG A 170 17.82 3.70 1.48
CA ARG A 170 17.31 2.82 2.53
C ARG A 170 17.93 1.43 2.44
N VAL A 171 17.99 0.83 1.24
CA VAL A 171 18.53 -0.52 1.08
C VAL A 171 20.02 -0.56 1.44
N ILE A 172 20.80 0.33 0.86
CA ILE A 172 22.26 0.38 0.99
C ILE A 172 22.66 0.72 2.43
N HIS A 173 22.18 1.84 2.95
CA HIS A 173 22.59 2.32 4.27
C HIS A 173 21.86 1.64 5.41
N GLY A 174 20.68 1.08 5.17
CA GLY A 174 19.93 0.27 6.14
C GLY A 174 20.34 -1.20 6.17
N PHE A 175 21.20 -1.66 5.26
CA PHE A 175 21.63 -3.07 5.17
C PHE A 175 20.47 -4.08 5.07
N THR A 176 19.29 -3.64 4.62
CA THR A 176 18.11 -4.51 4.48
C THR A 176 18.36 -5.67 3.50
N TRP A 177 19.33 -5.51 2.60
CA TRP A 177 19.80 -6.53 1.66
C TRP A 177 20.46 -7.75 2.33
N LEU A 178 20.88 -7.67 3.61
CA LEU A 178 21.46 -8.82 4.31
C LEU A 178 20.48 -9.98 4.40
N ARG A 179 19.20 -9.70 4.64
CA ARG A 179 18.14 -10.71 4.71
C ARG A 179 17.95 -11.42 3.37
N ASP A 180 17.95 -10.66 2.28
CA ASP A 180 17.82 -11.19 0.92
C ASP A 180 19.01 -12.07 0.56
N LEU A 181 20.23 -11.63 0.91
CA LEU A 181 21.45 -12.38 0.69
C LEU A 181 21.43 -13.71 1.47
N ASP A 182 20.99 -13.70 2.72
CA ASP A 182 20.86 -14.90 3.57
C ASP A 182 19.90 -15.94 2.95
N ALA A 183 18.81 -15.49 2.33
CA ALA A 183 17.83 -16.35 1.66
C ALA A 183 18.30 -16.91 0.30
N SER A 184 19.42 -16.42 -0.25
CA SER A 184 19.82 -16.74 -1.62
C SER A 184 20.62 -18.02 -1.78
N ALA A 185 21.41 -18.40 -0.76
CA ALA A 185 22.32 -19.54 -0.81
C ALA A 185 22.82 -19.92 0.60
N PRO A 186 23.47 -21.09 0.76
CA PRO A 186 24.14 -21.44 2.01
C PRO A 186 25.16 -20.38 2.43
N ARG A 187 25.21 -20.10 3.73
CA ARG A 187 26.03 -19.04 4.37
C ARG A 187 27.44 -18.88 3.81
N ALA A 188 28.17 -19.98 3.60
CA ALA A 188 29.54 -19.96 3.09
C ALA A 188 29.68 -19.27 1.71
N GLN A 189 28.64 -19.32 0.87
CA GLN A 189 28.62 -18.65 -0.44
C GLN A 189 28.20 -17.18 -0.36
N CYS A 190 27.59 -16.76 0.76
CA CYS A 190 27.05 -15.43 0.98
C CYS A 190 28.00 -14.52 1.76
N SER A 191 28.73 -15.08 2.74
CA SER A 191 29.58 -14.30 3.65
C SER A 191 30.62 -13.44 2.93
N GLN A 192 31.28 -13.97 1.90
CA GLN A 192 32.28 -13.20 1.15
C GLN A 192 31.67 -11.96 0.47
N VAL A 193 30.44 -12.06 -0.03
CA VAL A 193 29.73 -10.93 -0.64
C VAL A 193 29.37 -9.90 0.42
N ALA A 194 28.82 -10.35 1.55
CA ALA A 194 28.42 -9.49 2.66
C ALA A 194 29.61 -8.71 3.22
N GLU A 195 30.73 -9.39 3.51
CA GLU A 195 31.94 -8.80 4.08
C GLU A 195 32.59 -7.78 3.13
N ARG A 196 32.62 -8.07 1.82
CA ARG A 196 33.16 -7.14 0.82
C ARG A 196 32.32 -5.85 0.73
N VAL A 197 31.00 -5.96 0.69
CA VAL A 197 30.09 -4.80 0.65
C VAL A 197 30.20 -4.01 1.95
N LEU A 198 30.22 -4.70 3.09
CA LEU A 198 30.39 -4.08 4.40
C LEU A 198 31.72 -3.34 4.53
N ALA A 199 32.84 -3.95 4.11
CA ALA A 199 34.15 -3.30 4.15
C ALA A 199 34.18 -2.02 3.30
N SER A 200 33.60 -2.06 2.10
CA SER A 200 33.47 -0.89 1.23
C SER A 200 32.63 0.21 1.89
N TRP A 201 31.53 -0.17 2.54
CA TRP A 201 30.67 0.77 3.26
C TRP A 201 31.36 1.39 4.48
N LEU A 202 32.09 0.60 5.28
CA LEU A 202 32.85 1.07 6.44
C LEU A 202 33.96 2.03 6.02
N SER A 203 34.65 1.75 4.92
CA SER A 203 35.66 2.67 4.36
C SER A 203 35.07 4.02 3.96
N ALA A 204 33.83 4.04 3.46
CA ALA A 204 33.14 5.28 3.07
C ALA A 204 32.48 5.99 4.26
N ASN A 205 32.18 5.26 5.34
CA ASN A 205 31.48 5.75 6.54
C ASN A 205 32.23 5.37 7.83
N PRO A 206 33.47 5.85 8.02
CA PRO A 206 34.34 5.40 9.11
C PRO A 206 33.81 5.79 10.50
N HIS A 207 33.06 6.88 10.59
CA HIS A 207 32.49 7.39 11.84
C HIS A 207 31.06 7.90 11.65
N PRO A 208 30.26 7.97 12.74
CA PRO A 208 29.03 8.72 12.80
C PRO A 208 29.17 10.14 12.31
N GLY A 209 28.31 10.51 11.37
CA GLY A 209 28.38 11.80 10.70
C GLY A 209 27.03 12.28 10.21
N LYS A 210 27.08 13.19 9.22
CA LYS A 210 25.90 13.67 8.50
C LYS A 210 25.68 12.81 7.25
N GLY A 211 24.45 12.84 6.73
CA GLY A 211 24.09 12.19 5.46
C GLY A 211 23.20 10.95 5.63
N PRO A 212 22.85 10.28 4.51
CA PRO A 212 21.87 9.19 4.50
C PRO A 212 22.24 8.01 5.41
N ALA A 213 23.53 7.70 5.53
CA ALA A 213 24.07 6.65 6.41
C ALA A 213 23.65 6.79 7.89
N TRP A 214 23.40 8.02 8.33
CA TRP A 214 23.09 8.38 9.71
C TRP A 214 21.71 9.03 9.84
N LYS A 215 20.78 8.70 8.93
CA LYS A 215 19.34 8.80 9.21
C LYS A 215 18.99 7.77 10.29
N VAL A 216 18.15 8.16 11.28
CA VAL A 216 17.79 7.31 12.42
C VAL A 216 17.25 5.95 11.99
N GLU A 217 16.37 5.94 10.99
CA GLU A 217 15.84 4.73 10.40
C GLU A 217 16.92 3.82 9.81
N HIS A 218 17.82 4.37 9.00
CA HIS A 218 18.85 3.59 8.31
C HIS A 218 19.85 3.01 9.31
N ALA A 219 20.24 3.78 10.33
CA ALA A 219 21.08 3.29 11.41
C ALA A 219 20.37 2.21 12.25
N GLY A 220 19.07 2.35 12.53
CA GLY A 220 18.26 1.35 13.23
C GLY A 220 18.19 0.04 12.46
N LEU A 221 17.75 0.09 11.19
CA LEU A 221 17.68 -1.06 10.30
C LEU A 221 19.04 -1.75 10.15
N ARG A 222 20.10 -0.95 9.96
CA ARG A 222 21.47 -1.48 9.81
C ARG A 222 21.96 -2.19 11.05
N LEU A 223 21.82 -1.59 12.22
CA LEU A 223 22.27 -2.21 13.46
C LEU A 223 21.48 -3.49 13.75
N LEU A 224 20.15 -3.48 13.58
CA LEU A 224 19.34 -4.67 13.75
C LEU A 224 19.74 -5.77 12.75
N GLY A 225 19.90 -5.42 11.47
CA GLY A 225 20.35 -6.33 10.43
C GLY A 225 21.75 -6.91 10.67
N TRP A 226 22.71 -6.09 11.12
CA TRP A 226 24.05 -6.54 11.50
C TRP A 226 24.02 -7.54 12.66
N LEU A 227 23.14 -7.34 13.64
CA LEU A 227 23.02 -8.22 14.80
C LEU A 227 22.31 -9.54 14.46
N VAL A 228 21.21 -9.47 13.71
CA VAL A 228 20.44 -10.64 13.29
C VAL A 228 21.23 -11.51 12.31
N HIS A 229 21.86 -10.88 11.30
CA HIS A 229 22.64 -11.57 10.27
C HIS A 229 24.15 -11.55 10.55
N ALA A 230 24.55 -11.42 11.83
CA ALA A 230 25.94 -11.42 12.24
C ALA A 230 26.78 -12.58 11.65
N PRO A 231 26.26 -13.82 11.51
CA PRO A 231 27.02 -14.91 10.90
C PRO A 231 27.42 -14.69 9.43
N LEU A 232 26.78 -13.76 8.71
CA LEU A 232 27.17 -13.40 7.34
C LEU A 232 28.35 -12.42 7.32
N ILE A 233 28.42 -11.51 8.29
CA ILE A 233 29.41 -10.41 8.29
C ILE A 233 30.60 -10.66 9.24
N LEU A 234 30.51 -11.64 10.13
CA LEU A 234 31.57 -12.02 11.07
C LEU A 234 32.15 -13.42 10.79
N ALA A 235 32.00 -13.93 9.57
CA ALA A 235 32.41 -15.29 9.23
C ALA A 235 33.92 -15.44 8.99
N GLY A 236 34.58 -14.37 8.52
CA GLY A 236 35.98 -14.39 8.14
C GLY A 236 36.95 -14.60 9.30
N ASP A 237 38.11 -15.21 8.99
CA ASP A 237 39.17 -15.51 9.94
C ASP A 237 40.02 -14.29 10.34
N ASN A 238 39.85 -13.16 9.65
CA ASN A 238 40.59 -11.93 9.93
C ASN A 238 40.11 -11.26 11.23
N LYS A 239 40.89 -11.46 12.30
CA LYS A 239 40.61 -10.91 13.63
C LYS A 239 40.52 -9.38 13.67
N ALA A 240 41.32 -8.67 12.85
CA ALA A 240 41.31 -7.21 12.82
C ALA A 240 40.00 -6.70 12.21
N GLN A 241 39.63 -7.21 11.04
CA GLN A 241 38.36 -6.88 10.37
C GLN A 241 37.15 -7.19 11.25
N ARG A 242 37.15 -8.34 11.92
CA ARG A 242 36.10 -8.70 12.88
C ARG A 242 36.00 -7.68 14.02
N GLN A 243 37.13 -7.20 14.53
CA GLN A 243 37.16 -6.19 15.58
C GLN A 243 36.66 -4.82 15.09
N ASP A 244 36.95 -4.44 13.84
CA ASP A 244 36.47 -3.21 13.23
C ASP A 244 34.94 -3.23 13.08
N ILE A 245 34.38 -4.35 12.62
CA ILE A 245 32.92 -4.53 12.49
C ILE A 245 32.23 -4.46 13.85
N LEU A 246 32.77 -5.13 14.87
CA LEU A 246 32.22 -5.07 16.23
C LEU A 246 32.30 -3.66 16.81
N SER A 247 33.37 -2.92 16.51
CA SER A 247 33.51 -1.51 16.91
C SER A 247 32.46 -0.63 16.23
N ALA A 248 32.21 -0.84 14.94
CA ALA A 248 31.18 -0.12 14.17
C ALA A 248 29.75 -0.43 14.67
N ILE A 249 29.48 -1.68 15.06
CA ILE A 249 28.21 -2.09 15.70
C ILE A 249 28.00 -1.29 17.00
N GLU A 250 29.00 -1.26 17.88
CA GLU A 250 28.89 -0.54 19.14
C GLU A 250 28.78 0.98 18.94
N GLU A 251 29.52 1.54 17.99
CA GLU A 251 29.47 2.96 17.67
C GLU A 251 28.10 3.37 17.11
N THR A 252 27.52 2.53 16.23
CA THR A 252 26.16 2.74 15.73
C THR A 252 25.13 2.67 16.86
N ALA A 253 25.27 1.71 17.80
CA ALA A 253 24.39 1.62 18.96
C ALA A 253 24.49 2.87 19.86
N ARG A 254 25.70 3.35 20.18
CA ARG A 254 25.92 4.58 20.96
C ARG A 254 25.42 5.83 20.25
N TRP A 255 25.45 5.85 18.92
CA TRP A 255 24.85 6.94 18.15
C TRP A 255 23.32 6.91 18.23
N LEU A 256 22.70 5.74 18.10
CA LEU A 256 21.26 5.57 18.25
C LEU A 256 20.76 5.92 19.66
N ASP A 257 21.50 5.52 20.70
CA ASP A 257 21.21 5.86 22.10
C ASP A 257 20.96 7.37 22.30
N ARG A 258 21.61 8.23 21.49
CA ARG A 258 21.52 9.69 21.54
C ARG A 258 20.55 10.31 20.53
N ASN A 259 20.14 9.57 19.49
CA ASN A 259 19.42 10.13 18.34
C ASN A 259 18.07 9.46 18.04
N ALA A 260 17.71 8.35 18.70
CA ALA A 260 16.47 7.61 18.41
C ALA A 260 15.21 8.49 18.39
N THR A 261 15.08 9.41 19.36
CA THR A 261 13.93 10.33 19.47
C THR A 261 13.93 11.49 18.46
N ARG A 262 14.99 11.62 17.64
CA ARG A 262 15.10 12.60 16.55
C ARG A 262 14.65 12.02 15.21
N ALA A 263 14.06 10.83 15.21
CA ALA A 263 13.49 10.23 14.03
C ALA A 263 12.42 11.15 13.39
N PRO A 264 12.31 11.18 12.06
CA PRO A 264 11.32 12.00 11.38
C PRO A 264 9.88 11.49 11.59
N ASP A 265 9.71 10.23 11.97
CA ASP A 265 8.42 9.58 12.18
C ASP A 265 8.55 8.40 13.18
N ARG A 266 7.40 7.90 13.67
CA ARG A 266 7.34 6.87 14.71
C ARG A 266 7.84 5.49 14.27
N LEU A 267 7.66 5.11 13.01
CA LEU A 267 8.18 3.82 12.52
C LEU A 267 9.72 3.84 12.42
N SER A 268 10.30 4.99 12.05
CA SER A 268 11.75 5.21 12.06
C SER A 268 12.30 5.11 13.48
N GLU A 269 11.56 5.63 14.46
CA GLU A 269 11.88 5.53 15.87
C GLU A 269 11.76 4.10 16.41
N VAL A 270 10.72 3.35 16.01
CA VAL A 270 10.57 1.92 16.35
C VAL A 270 11.76 1.11 15.83
N ALA A 271 12.20 1.34 14.59
CA ALA A 271 13.40 0.68 14.04
C ALA A 271 14.65 0.94 14.89
N ALA A 272 14.84 2.19 15.34
CA ALA A 272 15.94 2.55 16.23
C ALA A 272 15.84 1.86 17.61
N TRP A 273 14.65 1.84 18.21
CA TRP A 273 14.45 1.21 19.51
C TRP A 273 14.62 -0.31 19.47
N CYS A 274 14.10 -0.98 18.44
CA CYS A 274 14.35 -2.41 18.22
C CYS A 274 15.85 -2.70 18.15
N ALA A 275 16.61 -1.89 17.40
CA ALA A 275 18.05 -2.05 17.29
C ALA A 275 18.81 -1.78 18.60
N ILE A 276 18.40 -0.78 19.39
CA ILE A 276 18.95 -0.47 20.72
C ILE A 276 18.73 -1.65 21.67
N ILE A 277 17.52 -2.22 21.71
CA ILE A 277 17.20 -3.38 22.55
C ILE A 277 18.00 -4.60 22.09
N ALA A 278 18.05 -4.89 20.79
CA ALA A 278 18.85 -5.97 20.22
C ALA A 278 20.33 -5.84 20.62
N ALA A 279 20.90 -4.63 20.52
CA ALA A 279 22.26 -4.36 20.98
C ALA A 279 22.43 -4.55 22.50
N GLY A 280 21.42 -4.17 23.30
CA GLY A 280 21.40 -4.40 24.75
C GLY A 280 21.28 -5.87 25.15
N LEU A 281 20.74 -6.72 24.26
CA LEU A 281 20.64 -8.17 24.46
C LEU A 281 21.91 -8.90 24.02
N LEU A 282 22.46 -8.53 22.86
CA LEU A 282 23.48 -9.30 22.15
C LEU A 282 24.91 -8.82 22.41
N LEU A 283 25.10 -7.65 23.03
CA LEU A 283 26.42 -7.12 23.41
C LEU A 283 26.66 -7.17 24.92
N PRO A 284 27.92 -7.22 25.38
CA PRO A 284 28.25 -7.27 26.80
C PRO A 284 27.74 -6.03 27.55
N GLU A 285 27.42 -6.21 28.85
CA GLU A 285 26.98 -5.11 29.74
C GLU A 285 25.77 -4.31 29.21
N GLY A 286 24.97 -4.92 28.32
CA GLY A 286 23.87 -4.25 27.64
C GLY A 286 22.58 -4.06 28.45
N LYS A 287 22.49 -4.53 29.70
CA LYS A 287 21.27 -4.43 30.52
C LYS A 287 20.72 -2.98 30.62
N PRO A 288 21.53 -1.95 30.94
CA PRO A 288 21.04 -0.57 30.98
C PRO A 288 20.49 -0.08 29.64
N ARG A 289 21.18 -0.41 28.53
CA ARG A 289 20.72 -0.09 27.17
C ARG A 289 19.39 -0.77 26.85
N ARG A 290 19.24 -2.05 27.21
CA ARG A 290 18.00 -2.80 27.01
C ARG A 290 16.82 -2.15 27.73
N LEU A 291 16.96 -1.84 29.03
CA LEU A 291 15.90 -1.21 29.83
C LEU A 291 15.53 0.18 29.30
N PHE A 292 16.52 0.93 28.81
CA PHE A 292 16.31 2.21 28.15
C PHE A 292 15.51 2.04 26.85
N GLY A 293 15.92 1.09 26.01
CA GLY A 293 15.27 0.78 24.74
C GLY A 293 13.85 0.24 24.90
N GLU A 294 13.59 -0.68 25.84
CA GLU A 294 12.27 -1.26 26.10
C GLU A 294 11.22 -0.18 26.40
N ALA A 295 11.60 0.85 27.16
CA ALA A 295 10.69 1.92 27.46
C ALA A 295 10.53 2.95 26.33
N GLY A 296 11.58 3.16 25.53
CA GLY A 296 11.51 3.96 24.32
C GLY A 296 10.61 3.32 23.27
N LEU A 297 10.78 2.00 23.04
CA LEU A 297 9.95 1.21 22.15
C LEU A 297 8.49 1.26 22.59
N ALA A 298 8.23 1.12 23.89
CA ALA A 298 6.87 1.13 24.39
C ALA A 298 6.13 2.43 24.06
N ARG A 299 6.76 3.57 24.33
CA ARG A 299 6.21 4.87 23.94
C ARG A 299 6.02 4.98 22.43
N ALA A 300 7.02 4.57 21.65
CA ALA A 300 6.96 4.69 20.18
C ALA A 300 5.84 3.83 19.58
N LEU A 301 5.62 2.61 20.09
CA LEU A 301 4.53 1.73 19.67
C LEU A 301 3.16 2.28 20.08
N GLY A 302 3.04 2.82 21.30
CA GLY A 302 1.84 3.51 21.75
C GLY A 302 1.41 4.58 20.76
N GLU A 303 2.35 5.38 20.24
CA GLU A 303 2.10 6.44 19.25
C GLU A 303 2.12 6.00 17.76
N LEU A 304 2.31 4.71 17.48
CA LEU A 304 2.35 4.15 16.11
C LEU A 304 1.07 3.36 15.78
N VAL A 305 0.50 2.68 16.76
CA VAL A 305 -0.56 1.69 16.61
C VAL A 305 -1.83 2.21 17.30
N GLY A 306 -2.96 2.17 16.58
CA GLY A 306 -4.28 2.49 17.10
C GLY A 306 -4.86 1.34 17.93
N GLU A 307 -5.98 1.60 18.59
CA GLU A 307 -6.63 0.65 19.51
C GLU A 307 -7.02 -0.69 18.85
N ASP A 308 -7.36 -0.67 17.56
CA ASP A 308 -7.72 -1.86 16.79
C ASP A 308 -6.50 -2.62 16.20
N GLY A 309 -5.29 -2.15 16.50
CA GLY A 309 -4.04 -2.70 16.00
C GLY A 309 -3.60 -2.16 14.65
N GLY A 310 -4.37 -1.28 14.01
CA GLY A 310 -4.00 -0.62 12.77
C GLY A 310 -2.90 0.43 12.98
N ALA A 311 -1.92 0.52 12.08
CA ALA A 311 -0.94 1.59 12.11
C ALA A 311 -1.61 2.95 11.82
N LEU A 312 -1.30 3.99 12.60
CA LEU A 312 -1.89 5.34 12.46
C LEU A 312 -1.53 6.03 11.14
N SER A 313 -0.51 5.53 10.43
CA SER A 313 -0.20 5.95 9.05
C SER A 313 -1.23 5.45 8.03
N ARG A 314 -2.11 4.54 8.44
CA ARG A 314 -3.08 3.80 7.63
C ARG A 314 -2.44 2.94 6.53
N SER A 315 -1.10 2.85 6.47
CA SER A 315 -0.37 2.15 5.42
C SER A 315 -0.13 0.68 5.78
N PRO A 316 -0.64 -0.29 4.99
CA PRO A 316 -0.37 -1.70 5.22
C PRO A 316 1.11 -2.05 5.11
N VAL A 317 1.86 -1.36 4.23
CA VAL A 317 3.32 -1.56 4.11
C VAL A 317 4.06 -1.08 5.36
N ALA A 318 3.65 0.03 5.96
CA ALA A 318 4.22 0.49 7.23
C ALA A 318 3.93 -0.49 8.38
N GLN A 319 2.73 -1.09 8.38
CA GLN A 319 2.35 -2.12 9.35
C GLN A 319 3.17 -3.40 9.20
N ILE A 320 3.38 -3.87 7.96
CA ILE A 320 4.29 -4.97 7.64
C ILE A 320 5.69 -4.67 8.19
N GLN A 321 6.24 -3.50 7.90
CA GLN A 321 7.59 -3.12 8.37
C GLN A 321 7.70 -3.10 9.91
N ALA A 322 6.67 -2.64 10.60
CA ALA A 322 6.64 -2.69 12.07
C ALA A 322 6.64 -4.12 12.59
N ILE A 323 5.83 -5.01 11.99
CA ILE A 323 5.79 -6.44 12.35
C ILE A 323 7.15 -7.10 12.09
N GLU A 324 7.78 -6.84 10.94
CA GLU A 324 9.14 -7.33 10.60
C GLU A 324 10.16 -6.95 11.70
N LEU A 325 10.15 -5.69 12.15
CA LEU A 325 11.05 -5.20 13.22
C LEU A 325 10.80 -5.90 14.57
N LEU A 326 9.53 -6.15 14.93
CA LEU A 326 9.16 -6.83 16.17
C LEU A 326 9.49 -8.32 16.13
N VAL A 327 9.37 -8.95 14.96
CA VAL A 327 9.74 -10.34 14.71
C VAL A 327 11.24 -10.56 14.88
N ASP A 328 12.06 -9.69 14.28
CA ASP A 328 13.51 -9.72 14.45
C ASP A 328 13.91 -9.48 15.91
N LEU A 329 13.26 -8.52 16.58
CA LEU A 329 13.51 -8.25 17.99
C LEU A 329 13.15 -9.45 18.88
N ALA A 330 12.02 -10.10 18.63
CA ALA A 330 11.62 -11.32 19.35
C ALA A 330 12.63 -12.45 19.14
N ALA A 331 13.21 -12.57 17.94
CA ALA A 331 14.32 -13.51 17.69
C ALA A 331 15.56 -13.20 18.54
N CYS A 332 15.90 -11.91 18.73
CA CYS A 332 17.01 -11.50 19.60
C CYS A 332 16.79 -11.89 21.07
N TYR A 333 15.57 -11.76 21.59
CA TYR A 333 15.23 -12.22 22.95
C TYR A 333 15.41 -13.75 23.07
N ARG A 334 14.86 -14.51 22.12
CA ARG A 334 14.99 -15.99 22.09
C ARG A 334 16.44 -16.45 22.02
N ALA A 335 17.27 -15.81 21.17
CA ALA A 335 18.70 -16.12 21.05
C ALA A 335 19.46 -15.99 22.38
N THR A 336 19.01 -15.09 23.26
CA THR A 336 19.60 -14.89 24.59
C THR A 336 18.89 -15.64 25.71
N LYS A 337 17.98 -16.57 25.37
CA LYS A 337 17.16 -17.36 26.30
C LYS A 337 16.38 -16.48 27.28
N ARG A 338 15.79 -15.40 26.77
CA ARG A 338 14.94 -14.47 27.52
C ARG A 338 13.55 -14.46 26.92
N ASP A 339 12.55 -14.30 27.78
CA ASP A 339 11.18 -14.09 27.34
C ASP A 339 11.03 -12.72 26.69
N VAL A 340 10.19 -12.67 25.65
CA VAL A 340 9.80 -11.42 25.02
C VAL A 340 8.87 -10.67 25.99
N PRO A 341 9.09 -9.37 26.26
CA PRO A 341 8.19 -8.59 27.09
C PRO A 341 6.74 -8.68 26.61
N GLU A 342 5.80 -8.92 27.53
CA GLU A 342 4.38 -9.13 27.22
C GLU A 342 3.79 -7.98 26.38
N ALA A 343 4.17 -6.74 26.68
CA ALA A 343 3.73 -5.56 25.95
C ALA A 343 4.09 -5.63 24.45
N ILE A 344 5.31 -6.08 24.12
CA ILE A 344 5.77 -6.28 22.73
C ILE A 344 4.97 -7.41 22.06
N GLY A 345 4.78 -8.53 22.76
CA GLY A 345 4.00 -9.67 22.27
C GLY A 345 2.54 -9.30 21.98
N LYS A 346 1.92 -8.50 22.86
CA LYS A 346 0.54 -7.99 22.68
C LYS A 346 0.42 -7.10 21.45
N VAL A 347 1.32 -6.15 21.24
CA VAL A 347 1.28 -5.28 20.05
C VAL A 347 1.44 -6.11 18.78
N LEU A 348 2.40 -7.04 18.75
CA LEU A 348 2.56 -7.93 17.60
C LEU A 348 1.27 -8.72 17.30
N ALA A 349 0.61 -9.25 18.34
CA ALA A 349 -0.66 -9.96 18.19
C ALA A 349 -1.82 -9.07 17.73
N LEU A 350 -1.84 -7.78 18.12
CA LEU A 350 -2.84 -6.79 17.71
C LEU A 350 -2.65 -6.35 16.26
N MET A 351 -1.41 -6.28 15.76
CA MET A 351 -1.12 -5.76 14.41
C MET A 351 -1.43 -6.76 13.28
N VAL A 352 -1.57 -8.05 13.56
CA VAL A 352 -1.82 -9.07 12.52
C VAL A 352 -3.29 -9.09 12.04
N PRO A 353 -4.31 -9.12 12.92
CA PRO A 353 -5.71 -9.17 12.50
C PRO A 353 -6.15 -8.09 11.48
N PRO A 354 -5.74 -6.81 11.60
CA PRO A 354 -6.10 -5.79 10.61
C PRO A 354 -5.54 -6.06 9.22
N LEU A 355 -4.28 -6.52 9.11
CA LEU A 355 -3.70 -6.90 7.82
C LEU A 355 -4.48 -8.03 7.15
N LEU A 356 -4.82 -9.07 7.92
CA LEU A 356 -5.64 -10.17 7.44
C LEU A 356 -7.03 -9.70 7.02
N ALA A 357 -7.60 -8.72 7.72
CA ALA A 357 -8.85 -8.09 7.33
C ALA A 357 -8.72 -7.41 5.98
N LEU A 358 -7.63 -6.71 5.66
CA LEU A 358 -7.48 -5.98 4.40
C LEU A 358 -7.03 -6.87 3.21
N THR A 359 -7.21 -8.18 3.29
CA THR A 359 -6.90 -9.10 2.18
C THR A 359 -8.00 -9.13 1.11
N HIS A 360 -7.58 -9.20 -0.14
CA HIS A 360 -8.44 -9.50 -1.29
C HIS A 360 -8.73 -11.00 -1.38
N GLY A 361 -9.56 -11.41 -2.36
CA GLY A 361 -9.88 -12.82 -2.58
C GLY A 361 -8.65 -13.68 -2.89
N ASP A 362 -7.64 -13.10 -3.54
CA ASP A 362 -6.33 -13.73 -3.82
C ASP A 362 -5.42 -13.90 -2.58
N GLY A 363 -5.85 -13.43 -1.41
CA GLY A 363 -5.08 -13.44 -0.16
C GLY A 363 -3.99 -12.37 -0.07
N GLY A 364 -3.80 -11.55 -1.10
CA GLY A 364 -2.88 -10.41 -1.09
C GLY A 364 -3.51 -9.14 -0.55
N LEU A 365 -2.71 -8.07 -0.41
CA LEU A 365 -3.19 -6.74 0.00
C LEU A 365 -3.38 -5.82 -1.22
N GLY A 366 -4.33 -4.90 -1.10
CA GLY A 366 -4.57 -3.81 -2.06
C GLY A 366 -3.50 -2.71 -2.01
N SER A 367 -3.63 -1.72 -2.89
CA SER A 367 -2.70 -0.61 -3.04
C SER A 367 -3.15 0.61 -2.23
N TRP A 368 -2.77 0.66 -0.95
CA TRP A 368 -3.23 1.68 -0.01
C TRP A 368 -2.11 2.56 0.54
N GLN A 369 -2.39 3.87 0.68
CA GLN A 369 -1.52 4.88 1.32
C GLN A 369 -0.07 4.80 0.83
N GLY A 370 0.08 4.83 -0.49
CA GLY A 370 1.35 4.82 -1.22
C GLY A 370 1.99 3.43 -1.38
N GLY A 371 1.45 2.41 -0.73
CA GLY A 371 1.86 1.02 -0.94
C GLY A 371 1.49 0.52 -2.34
N ALA A 372 2.29 -0.42 -2.85
CA ALA A 372 1.88 -1.28 -3.97
C ALA A 372 1.15 -2.52 -3.44
N ALA A 373 0.51 -3.27 -4.35
CA ALA A 373 -0.09 -4.55 -4.00
C ALA A 373 0.94 -5.51 -3.39
N VAL A 374 0.58 -6.15 -2.28
CA VAL A 374 1.42 -7.14 -1.59
C VAL A 374 0.93 -8.53 -1.93
N SER A 375 1.84 -9.43 -2.32
CA SER A 375 1.48 -10.80 -2.65
C SER A 375 1.03 -11.59 -1.42
N ALA A 376 0.12 -12.55 -1.64
CA ALA A 376 -0.32 -13.49 -0.61
C ALA A 376 0.85 -14.28 0.00
N SER A 377 1.83 -14.67 -0.83
CA SER A 377 3.02 -15.40 -0.36
C SER A 377 3.86 -14.60 0.63
N ARG A 378 4.07 -13.30 0.36
CA ARG A 378 4.82 -12.41 1.24
C ARG A 378 4.08 -12.18 2.55
N LEU A 379 2.76 -11.98 2.49
CA LEU A 379 1.94 -11.85 3.69
C LEU A 379 1.96 -13.13 4.52
N ALA A 380 1.78 -14.29 3.89
CA ALA A 380 1.80 -15.59 4.57
C ALA A 380 3.13 -15.85 5.30
N ALA A 381 4.27 -15.58 4.64
CA ALA A 381 5.59 -15.71 5.25
C ALA A 381 5.76 -14.80 6.47
N LEU A 382 5.25 -13.56 6.41
CA LEU A 382 5.26 -12.64 7.55
C LEU A 382 4.41 -13.16 8.72
N ILE A 383 3.19 -13.63 8.45
CA ILE A 383 2.30 -14.15 9.49
C ILE A 383 2.89 -15.40 10.14
N GLU A 384 3.46 -16.31 9.35
CA GLU A 384 4.16 -17.49 9.85
C GLU A 384 5.34 -17.08 10.76
N ALA A 385 6.19 -16.16 10.30
CA ALA A 385 7.35 -15.68 11.06
C ALA A 385 6.95 -14.94 12.35
N SER A 386 5.77 -14.29 12.36
CA SER A 386 5.23 -13.63 13.55
C SER A 386 4.84 -14.61 14.66
N GLY A 387 4.53 -15.86 14.31
CA GLY A 387 3.98 -16.84 15.24
C GLY A 387 2.56 -16.52 15.74
N VAL A 388 1.94 -15.43 15.27
CA VAL A 388 0.60 -15.01 15.67
C VAL A 388 -0.43 -15.85 14.94
N ARG A 389 -1.29 -16.52 15.71
CA ARG A 389 -2.47 -17.20 15.19
C ARG A 389 -3.68 -16.32 15.42
N ALA A 390 -4.10 -15.61 14.38
CA ALA A 390 -5.24 -14.70 14.43
C ALA A 390 -6.22 -14.97 13.30
N ARG A 391 -7.48 -14.62 13.53
CA ARG A 391 -8.49 -14.47 12.47
C ARG A 391 -8.45 -13.03 11.94
N PRO A 392 -8.88 -12.78 10.70
CA PRO A 392 -9.11 -11.44 10.21
C PRO A 392 -9.96 -10.63 11.20
N LEU A 393 -9.57 -9.38 11.44
CA LEU A 393 -10.39 -8.45 12.24
C LEU A 393 -11.74 -8.28 11.53
N ARG A 394 -12.84 -8.40 12.29
CA ARG A 394 -14.19 -8.33 11.70
C ARG A 394 -14.47 -6.97 11.08
N GLU A 395 -14.09 -5.90 11.78
CA GLU A 395 -14.35 -4.52 11.39
C GLU A 395 -13.13 -3.65 11.74
N PRO A 396 -12.20 -3.40 10.80
CA PRO A 396 -11.01 -2.57 11.02
C PRO A 396 -11.34 -1.06 10.96
N ARG A 397 -12.35 -0.64 11.72
CA ARG A 397 -12.87 0.74 11.71
C ARG A 397 -11.85 1.76 12.20
N GLY A 398 -11.11 1.43 13.26
CA GLY A 398 -10.07 2.30 13.81
C GLY A 398 -8.94 2.54 12.82
N TRP A 399 -8.67 1.59 11.94
CA TRP A 399 -7.70 1.73 10.87
C TRP A 399 -8.22 2.54 9.67
N GLY A 400 -9.54 2.68 9.57
CA GLY A 400 -10.22 3.53 8.60
C GLY A 400 -10.57 2.85 7.27
N TYR A 401 -10.65 1.52 7.25
CA TYR A 401 -11.07 0.77 6.08
C TYR A 401 -12.38 0.04 6.34
N GLN A 402 -13.27 0.05 5.34
CA GLN A 402 -14.43 -0.83 5.31
C GLN A 402 -14.19 -1.99 4.39
N ARG A 403 -14.56 -3.20 4.82
CA ARG A 403 -14.49 -4.39 4.00
C ARG A 403 -15.79 -5.15 4.02
N ILE A 404 -16.28 -5.47 2.83
CA ILE A 404 -17.48 -6.28 2.63
C ILE A 404 -17.07 -7.55 1.88
N THR A 405 -17.55 -8.70 2.35
CA THR A 405 -17.36 -9.99 1.69
C THR A 405 -18.72 -10.58 1.35
N ALA A 406 -18.89 -10.97 0.10
CA ALA A 406 -20.10 -11.58 -0.42
C ALA A 406 -19.72 -12.78 -1.31
N LYS A 407 -19.77 -13.99 -0.74
CA LYS A 407 -19.26 -15.22 -1.35
C LYS A 407 -17.83 -15.02 -1.93
N PRO A 408 -17.52 -15.10 -3.25
CA PRO A 408 -16.15 -14.88 -3.71
C PRO A 408 -15.80 -13.39 -3.86
N ALA A 409 -16.76 -12.48 -3.72
CA ALA A 409 -16.53 -11.05 -3.90
C ALA A 409 -15.98 -10.40 -2.62
N VAL A 410 -14.99 -9.52 -2.79
CA VAL A 410 -14.41 -8.70 -1.72
C VAL A 410 -14.36 -7.26 -2.20
N LEU A 411 -15.01 -6.38 -1.44
CA LEU A 411 -14.99 -4.93 -1.62
C LEU A 411 -14.23 -4.31 -0.45
N GLN A 412 -13.26 -3.45 -0.75
CA GLN A 412 -12.48 -2.69 0.24
C GLN A 412 -12.63 -1.20 -0.05
N VAL A 413 -12.84 -0.37 0.97
CA VAL A 413 -13.09 1.07 0.82
C VAL A 413 -12.28 1.87 1.85
N ASP A 414 -11.60 2.93 1.41
CA ASP A 414 -11.01 3.95 2.26
C ASP A 414 -12.12 4.86 2.81
N ALA A 415 -12.52 4.63 4.05
CA ALA A 415 -13.68 5.28 4.67
C ALA A 415 -13.29 6.08 5.91
N SER A 416 -12.17 6.79 5.85
CA SER A 416 -11.67 7.60 6.96
C SER A 416 -10.91 8.83 6.45
N PRO A 417 -10.83 9.91 7.25
CA PRO A 417 -9.97 11.03 6.92
C PRO A 417 -8.51 10.58 6.65
N PRO A 418 -7.77 11.33 5.83
CA PRO A 418 -6.36 11.06 5.59
C PRO A 418 -5.57 10.98 6.91
N PRO A 419 -4.50 10.16 6.98
CA PRO A 419 -3.66 10.10 8.16
C PRO A 419 -3.05 11.48 8.46
N LEU A 420 -2.96 11.84 9.74
CA LEU A 420 -2.33 13.09 10.15
C LEU A 420 -0.89 13.17 9.62
N GLY A 421 -0.43 14.36 9.26
CA GLY A 421 0.87 14.56 8.61
C GLY A 421 2.08 14.06 9.40
N ARG A 422 1.97 13.89 10.73
CA ARG A 422 3.02 13.30 11.58
C ARG A 422 3.13 11.77 11.49
N HIS A 423 2.06 11.10 11.02
CA HIS A 423 1.99 9.66 10.83
C HIS A 423 2.16 9.27 9.35
N ALA A 424 1.77 10.15 8.43
CA ALA A 424 1.88 9.93 7.00
C ALA A 424 3.34 9.88 6.53
N ARG A 425 3.69 8.79 5.82
CA ARG A 425 4.97 8.65 5.09
C ARG A 425 4.83 8.71 3.59
N ASN A 426 3.70 8.24 3.07
CA ASN A 426 3.32 8.26 1.66
C ASN A 426 1.81 8.44 1.56
N GLY A 427 1.25 9.31 2.41
CA GLY A 427 -0.20 9.46 2.55
C GLY A 427 -0.83 9.88 1.22
N CYS A 428 -2.00 9.32 0.92
CA CYS A 428 -2.72 9.51 -0.33
C CYS A 428 -4.00 10.33 -0.13
N ALA A 429 -4.43 11.02 -1.19
CA ALA A 429 -5.73 11.67 -1.26
C ALA A 429 -6.81 10.67 -1.73
N SER A 430 -6.90 9.53 -1.05
CA SER A 430 -7.65 8.33 -1.46
C SER A 430 -9.02 8.16 -0.80
N THR A 431 -9.49 9.13 0.00
CA THR A 431 -10.76 9.01 0.72
C THR A 431 -11.92 8.67 -0.25
N LEU A 432 -12.72 7.67 0.12
CA LEU A 432 -13.78 7.02 -0.67
C LEU A 432 -13.34 6.24 -1.91
N ALA A 433 -12.03 6.04 -2.11
CA ALA A 433 -11.55 5.07 -3.08
C ALA A 433 -11.88 3.64 -2.67
N PHE A 434 -12.06 2.76 -3.65
CA PHE A 434 -12.32 1.36 -3.41
C PHE A 434 -11.47 0.44 -4.29
N GLU A 435 -11.27 -0.78 -3.83
CA GLU A 435 -10.80 -1.91 -4.65
C GLU A 435 -11.84 -3.03 -4.59
N PHE A 436 -12.02 -3.75 -5.69
CA PHE A 436 -13.01 -4.82 -5.83
C PHE A 436 -12.41 -6.04 -6.52
N SER A 437 -12.57 -7.21 -5.91
CA SER A 437 -12.16 -8.49 -6.47
C SER A 437 -13.29 -9.51 -6.42
N HIS A 438 -13.29 -10.46 -7.35
CA HIS A 438 -14.14 -11.64 -7.34
C HIS A 438 -13.27 -12.88 -7.54
N GLY A 439 -13.25 -13.76 -6.52
CA GLY A 439 -12.26 -14.85 -6.45
C GLY A 439 -10.85 -14.28 -6.41
N ASP A 440 -9.94 -14.87 -7.17
CA ASP A 440 -8.55 -14.42 -7.25
C ASP A 440 -8.34 -13.24 -8.23
N GLN A 441 -9.41 -12.79 -8.91
CA GLN A 441 -9.33 -11.75 -9.92
C GLN A 441 -9.68 -10.38 -9.31
N ARG A 442 -8.77 -9.41 -9.43
CA ARG A 442 -9.02 -8.01 -9.05
C ARG A 442 -9.61 -7.28 -10.24
N LEU A 443 -10.84 -6.78 -10.13
CA LEU A 443 -11.52 -6.05 -11.20
C LEU A 443 -11.19 -4.57 -11.14
N ILE A 444 -11.38 -3.96 -9.96
CA ILE A 444 -11.11 -2.55 -9.71
C ILE A 444 -9.97 -2.45 -8.69
N VAL A 445 -8.96 -1.63 -9.01
CA VAL A 445 -7.76 -1.43 -8.19
C VAL A 445 -7.48 0.06 -7.99
N ASN A 446 -6.45 0.39 -7.22
CA ASN A 446 -5.79 1.70 -7.26
C ASN A 446 -4.39 1.56 -7.90
N CYS A 447 -3.81 2.67 -8.37
CA CYS A 447 -2.52 2.65 -9.07
C CYS A 447 -1.38 2.14 -8.16
N GLY A 448 -1.33 2.62 -6.91
CA GLY A 448 -0.34 2.23 -5.90
C GLY A 448 1.09 2.68 -6.17
N GLY A 449 2.02 2.24 -5.30
CA GLY A 449 3.46 2.25 -5.58
C GLY A 449 4.23 3.55 -5.38
N ALA A 450 3.62 4.61 -4.85
CA ALA A 450 4.32 5.86 -4.53
C ALA A 450 5.52 5.66 -3.57
N ALA A 451 5.37 4.75 -2.59
CA ALA A 451 6.43 4.40 -1.64
C ALA A 451 7.64 3.68 -2.28
N LEU A 452 7.50 3.22 -3.53
CA LEU A 452 8.54 2.52 -4.29
C LEU A 452 9.23 3.45 -5.30
N ALA A 453 8.83 4.72 -5.35
CA ALA A 453 9.37 5.69 -6.28
C ALA A 453 10.87 5.94 -6.07
N GLY A 454 11.61 6.03 -7.17
CA GLY A 454 13.08 6.00 -7.17
C GLY A 454 13.68 4.63 -7.51
N GLY A 455 12.84 3.61 -7.68
CA GLY A 455 13.17 2.36 -8.38
C GLY A 455 12.76 2.43 -9.86
N GLN A 456 12.08 1.38 -10.35
CA GLN A 456 11.49 1.39 -11.70
C GLN A 456 10.37 2.42 -11.83
N VAL A 457 9.61 2.67 -10.74
CA VAL A 457 8.73 3.83 -10.65
C VAL A 457 9.58 5.10 -10.56
N PRO A 458 9.53 6.01 -11.55
CA PRO A 458 10.33 7.22 -11.52
C PRO A 458 9.89 8.18 -10.39
N ILE A 459 10.84 8.83 -9.72
CA ILE A 459 10.55 9.75 -8.61
C ILE A 459 9.59 10.88 -9.00
N ARG A 460 9.64 11.34 -10.26
CA ARG A 460 8.80 12.43 -10.78
C ARG A 460 7.29 12.13 -10.77
N VAL A 461 6.89 10.86 -10.71
CA VAL A 461 5.47 10.48 -10.70
C VAL A 461 4.94 10.17 -9.29
N GLU A 462 5.79 10.21 -8.27
CA GLU A 462 5.43 9.85 -6.88
C GLU A 462 4.21 10.62 -6.37
N GLN A 463 4.18 11.93 -6.55
CA GLN A 463 3.05 12.76 -6.12
C GLN A 463 1.77 12.44 -6.91
N GLY A 464 1.92 12.15 -8.20
CA GLY A 464 0.80 11.75 -9.06
C GLY A 464 0.14 10.45 -8.57
N LEU A 465 0.95 9.47 -8.15
CA LEU A 465 0.45 8.21 -7.58
C LEU A 465 -0.24 8.38 -6.21
N ARG A 466 -0.09 9.54 -5.56
CA ARG A 466 -0.77 9.89 -4.30
C ARG A 466 -2.00 10.78 -4.50
N ALA A 467 -2.19 11.31 -5.71
CA ALA A 467 -3.31 12.15 -6.08
C ALA A 467 -4.62 11.36 -6.09
N THR A 468 -5.75 12.06 -5.94
CA THR A 468 -7.09 11.45 -5.99
C THR A 468 -7.34 10.77 -7.33
N ALA A 469 -6.80 11.32 -8.42
CA ALA A 469 -6.92 10.75 -9.77
C ALA A 469 -6.19 9.41 -9.99
N ALA A 470 -5.32 8.99 -9.06
CA ALA A 470 -4.65 7.68 -9.08
C ALA A 470 -5.44 6.58 -8.34
N HIS A 471 -6.63 6.93 -7.84
CA HIS A 471 -7.49 6.05 -7.06
C HIS A 471 -8.88 5.95 -7.69
N SER A 472 -9.56 4.83 -7.49
CA SER A 472 -10.89 4.57 -8.06
C SER A 472 -11.98 5.33 -7.28
N THR A 473 -12.06 6.65 -7.52
CA THR A 473 -12.94 7.60 -6.83
C THR A 473 -13.28 8.82 -7.70
N LEU A 474 -14.09 9.74 -7.17
CA LEU A 474 -14.47 10.99 -7.82
C LEU A 474 -13.41 12.08 -7.60
N VAL A 475 -13.05 12.76 -8.69
CA VAL A 475 -12.23 13.99 -8.73
C VAL A 475 -13.09 15.17 -9.16
N LEU A 476 -12.95 16.30 -8.48
CA LEU A 476 -13.68 17.53 -8.79
C LEU A 476 -12.72 18.67 -9.13
N GLY A 477 -12.92 19.32 -10.27
CA GLY A 477 -12.13 20.47 -10.70
C GLY A 477 -10.64 20.18 -10.89
N ASP A 478 -10.28 18.95 -11.27
CA ASP A 478 -8.90 18.45 -11.34
C ASP A 478 -8.11 18.69 -10.04
N ALA A 479 -8.81 18.64 -8.91
CA ALA A 479 -8.25 18.86 -7.59
C ALA A 479 -8.33 17.60 -6.74
N ASN A 480 -7.28 17.36 -5.96
CA ASN A 480 -7.29 16.32 -4.95
C ASN A 480 -8.30 16.63 -3.83
N SER A 481 -8.94 15.59 -3.29
CA SER A 481 -9.79 15.66 -2.10
C SER A 481 -9.00 16.12 -0.87
N THR A 482 -7.71 15.80 -0.83
CA THR A 482 -6.74 16.27 0.16
C THR A 482 -5.45 16.73 -0.51
N ALA A 483 -4.88 17.85 -0.05
CA ALA A 483 -3.62 18.35 -0.59
C ALA A 483 -2.47 17.35 -0.39
N VAL A 484 -1.84 16.95 -1.50
CA VAL A 484 -0.63 16.13 -1.50
C VAL A 484 0.58 17.05 -1.42
N LEU A 485 1.40 16.89 -0.39
CA LEU A 485 2.60 17.68 -0.17
C LEU A 485 3.86 16.84 -0.46
N LEU A 486 5.01 17.53 -0.47
CA LEU A 486 6.34 16.91 -0.54
C LEU A 486 6.61 16.01 0.67
N ASP A 487 7.63 15.17 0.55
CA ASP A 487 8.11 14.26 1.59
C ASP A 487 7.02 13.35 2.18
N GLY A 488 6.06 12.92 1.35
CA GLY A 488 5.05 11.97 1.79
C GLY A 488 3.90 12.54 2.63
N LYS A 489 3.90 13.86 2.87
CA LYS A 489 2.96 14.54 3.77
C LYS A 489 1.65 14.92 3.07
N LEU A 490 0.63 15.16 3.89
CA LEU A 490 -0.70 15.65 3.48
C LEU A 490 -0.97 17.02 4.12
N GLY A 491 -1.72 17.86 3.40
CA GLY A 491 -2.13 19.20 3.83
C GLY A 491 -3.64 19.29 4.08
N GLY A 492 -4.21 20.48 3.88
CA GLY A 492 -5.65 20.70 4.02
C GLY A 492 -6.45 19.91 2.99
N GLY A 493 -7.65 19.45 3.38
CA GLY A 493 -8.43 18.50 2.61
C GLY A 493 -9.63 18.00 3.39
N VAL A 494 -9.92 16.71 3.23
CA VAL A 494 -10.91 16.00 4.04
C VAL A 494 -10.58 16.13 5.52
N GLY A 495 -11.51 16.68 6.30
CA GLY A 495 -11.47 16.74 7.76
C GLY A 495 -12.40 15.72 8.41
N GLU A 496 -13.52 15.41 7.76
CA GLU A 496 -14.56 14.53 8.29
C GLU A 496 -14.99 13.50 7.25
N VAL A 497 -15.27 12.29 7.71
CA VAL A 497 -15.90 11.23 6.92
C VAL A 497 -17.09 10.67 7.69
N GLU A 498 -18.25 10.67 7.06
CA GLU A 498 -19.45 10.01 7.58
C GLU A 498 -19.59 8.64 6.92
N VAL A 499 -19.98 7.61 7.69
CA VAL A 499 -20.16 6.24 7.20
C VAL A 499 -21.43 5.65 7.78
N ASP A 500 -22.28 5.11 6.91
CA ASP A 500 -23.43 4.27 7.22
C ASP A 500 -23.27 2.92 6.52
N LEU A 501 -23.39 1.83 7.27
CA LEU A 501 -23.30 0.47 6.74
C LEU A 501 -24.48 -0.35 7.26
N ARG A 502 -25.29 -0.87 6.34
CA ARG A 502 -26.50 -1.65 6.64
C ARG A 502 -26.73 -2.79 5.64
N THR A 503 -27.52 -3.77 6.06
CA THR A 503 -28.07 -4.78 5.13
C THR A 503 -29.36 -4.23 4.53
N VAL A 504 -29.55 -4.42 3.24
CA VAL A 504 -30.80 -4.12 2.54
C VAL A 504 -31.38 -5.41 1.97
N GLU A 505 -32.69 -5.61 2.15
CA GLU A 505 -33.41 -6.72 1.53
C GLU A 505 -33.80 -6.31 0.10
N LEU A 506 -33.59 -7.21 -0.84
CA LEU A 506 -33.96 -7.07 -2.25
C LEU A 506 -35.06 -8.08 -2.58
N GLU A 507 -35.77 -7.90 -3.69
CA GLU A 507 -36.79 -8.86 -4.13
C GLU A 507 -36.26 -10.30 -4.25
N HIS A 508 -34.98 -10.43 -4.60
CA HIS A 508 -34.32 -11.72 -4.83
C HIS A 508 -33.03 -11.87 -4.01
N GLY A 509 -33.14 -11.78 -2.68
CA GLY A 509 -32.03 -11.96 -1.73
C GLY A 509 -31.72 -10.69 -0.95
N SER A 510 -30.51 -10.58 -0.42
CA SER A 510 -30.06 -9.42 0.36
C SER A 510 -28.77 -8.83 -0.20
N ALA A 511 -28.46 -7.61 0.19
CA ALA A 511 -27.22 -6.93 -0.15
C ALA A 511 -26.68 -6.12 1.02
N ARG A 512 -25.39 -5.79 0.95
CA ARG A 512 -24.72 -4.89 1.88
C ARG A 512 -24.61 -3.51 1.24
N ARG A 513 -25.22 -2.52 1.88
CA ARG A 513 -25.17 -1.11 1.49
C ARG A 513 -24.19 -0.37 2.37
N LEU A 514 -23.17 0.21 1.77
CA LEU A 514 -22.25 1.17 2.38
C LEU A 514 -22.51 2.55 1.78
N GLU A 515 -22.79 3.52 2.61
CA GLU A 515 -22.86 4.93 2.26
C GLU A 515 -21.77 5.66 3.04
N ALA A 516 -20.95 6.45 2.35
CA ALA A 516 -19.92 7.24 3.01
C ALA A 516 -19.72 8.59 2.32
N SER A 517 -19.44 9.64 3.08
CA SER A 517 -19.30 11.01 2.57
C SER A 517 -18.06 11.71 3.13
N HIS A 518 -17.51 12.68 2.41
CA HIS A 518 -16.40 13.49 2.86
C HIS A 518 -16.53 14.97 2.46
N ASP A 519 -15.86 15.84 3.20
CA ASP A 519 -15.92 17.30 3.05
C ASP A 519 -14.76 17.93 2.26
N GLY A 520 -13.83 17.14 1.73
CA GLY A 520 -12.61 17.64 1.06
C GLY A 520 -12.81 18.65 -0.09
N TYR A 521 -14.01 18.70 -0.68
CA TYR A 521 -14.37 19.66 -1.74
C TYR A 521 -15.25 20.83 -1.25
N ALA A 522 -15.67 20.85 0.02
CA ALA A 522 -16.60 21.84 0.57
C ALA A 522 -16.05 23.27 0.46
N ASN A 523 -14.82 23.48 0.94
CA ASN A 523 -14.20 24.80 0.93
C ASN A 523 -14.01 25.34 -0.49
N ARG A 524 -13.44 24.52 -1.39
CA ARG A 524 -13.09 24.93 -2.76
C ARG A 524 -14.33 25.03 -3.67
N PHE A 525 -15.18 24.01 -3.65
CA PHE A 525 -16.27 23.87 -4.61
C PHE A 525 -17.66 24.06 -4.02
N GLY A 526 -17.80 24.04 -2.68
CA GLY A 526 -19.11 24.11 -2.03
C GLY A 526 -19.88 22.80 -2.15
N LEU A 527 -19.18 21.66 -2.28
CA LEU A 527 -19.77 20.35 -2.49
C LEU A 527 -19.12 19.33 -1.55
N LEU A 528 -19.94 18.50 -0.92
CA LEU A 528 -19.52 17.23 -0.31
C LEU A 528 -19.55 16.15 -1.38
N HIS A 529 -18.65 15.17 -1.26
CA HIS A 529 -18.70 13.96 -2.08
C HIS A 529 -19.23 12.84 -1.21
N LYS A 530 -20.36 12.24 -1.61
CA LYS A 530 -20.95 11.06 -1.01
C LYS A 530 -20.88 9.93 -2.02
N ARG A 531 -20.46 8.76 -1.58
CA ARG A 531 -20.43 7.52 -2.35
C ARG A 531 -21.30 6.48 -1.68
N ILE A 532 -22.10 5.82 -2.49
CA ILE A 532 -22.94 4.71 -2.11
C ILE A 532 -22.45 3.48 -2.87
N LEU A 533 -22.31 2.35 -2.19
CA LEU A 533 -21.94 1.06 -2.76
C LEU A 533 -22.88 -0.02 -2.23
N ILE A 534 -23.51 -0.78 -3.11
CA ILE A 534 -24.42 -1.87 -2.76
C ILE A 534 -23.88 -3.15 -3.40
N LEU A 535 -23.42 -4.08 -2.57
CA LEU A 535 -22.90 -5.38 -3.01
C LEU A 535 -23.91 -6.47 -2.67
N ARG A 536 -24.44 -7.17 -3.68
CA ARG A 536 -25.32 -8.34 -3.46
C ARG A 536 -24.59 -9.41 -2.67
N ASP A 537 -25.29 -10.11 -1.77
CA ASP A 537 -24.69 -11.12 -0.90
C ASP A 537 -24.15 -12.34 -1.65
N ASP A 538 -24.55 -12.54 -2.90
CA ASP A 538 -23.97 -13.54 -3.79
C ASP A 538 -22.68 -13.11 -4.49
N GLY A 539 -22.31 -11.82 -4.39
CA GLY A 539 -21.12 -11.25 -4.99
C GLY A 539 -21.19 -11.08 -6.51
N SER A 540 -22.36 -11.28 -7.13
CA SER A 540 -22.55 -11.20 -8.59
C SER A 540 -22.73 -9.76 -9.10
N GLU A 541 -23.01 -8.82 -8.21
CA GLU A 541 -23.40 -7.46 -8.57
C GLU A 541 -22.92 -6.44 -7.55
N LEU A 542 -22.25 -5.40 -8.04
CA LEU A 542 -21.86 -4.20 -7.28
C LEU A 542 -22.48 -2.98 -7.96
N ARG A 543 -23.43 -2.33 -7.29
CA ARG A 543 -23.97 -1.03 -7.70
C ARG A 543 -23.22 0.07 -6.98
N GLY A 544 -23.02 1.19 -7.64
CA GLY A 544 -22.49 2.37 -7.02
C GLY A 544 -23.15 3.65 -7.51
N GLU A 545 -23.13 4.64 -6.64
CA GLU A 545 -23.69 5.96 -6.91
C GLU A 545 -22.78 7.00 -6.26
N ASP A 546 -22.29 7.94 -7.07
CA ASP A 546 -21.51 9.08 -6.63
C ASP A 546 -22.40 10.33 -6.61
N VAL A 547 -22.54 10.95 -5.45
CA VAL A 547 -23.43 12.08 -5.19
C VAL A 547 -22.63 13.29 -4.75
N LEU A 548 -22.84 14.41 -5.41
CA LEU A 548 -22.32 15.72 -5.01
C LEU A 548 -23.43 16.48 -4.29
N LEU A 549 -23.22 16.75 -3.00
CA LEU A 549 -24.20 17.44 -2.15
C LEU A 549 -23.75 18.88 -1.89
N PRO A 550 -24.61 19.91 -2.06
CA PRO A 550 -24.28 21.29 -1.69
C PRO A 550 -23.88 21.42 -0.22
N SER A 551 -22.70 21.99 0.04
CA SER A 551 -22.22 22.28 1.39
C SER A 551 -22.49 23.76 1.74
N GLY A 552 -23.17 24.00 2.87
CA GLY A 552 -23.40 25.34 3.42
C GLY A 552 -24.66 26.06 2.88
N ARG A 553 -24.98 27.22 3.48
CA ARG A 553 -26.27 27.91 3.27
C ARG A 553 -26.34 28.80 2.01
N LYS A 554 -25.20 29.13 1.40
CA LYS A 554 -25.16 29.97 0.18
C LYS A 554 -24.88 29.08 -1.02
N GLY A 555 -25.89 28.82 -1.84
CA GLY A 555 -25.75 28.06 -3.08
C GLY A 555 -24.72 28.72 -4.00
N LYS A 556 -23.62 28.03 -4.29
CA LYS A 556 -22.66 28.48 -5.30
C LYS A 556 -23.27 28.20 -6.68
N ARG A 557 -23.23 29.18 -7.58
CA ARG A 557 -23.71 29.04 -8.97
C ARG A 557 -22.60 28.54 -9.89
N GLY A 558 -22.99 27.96 -11.02
CA GLY A 558 -22.08 27.49 -12.07
C GLY A 558 -21.85 25.99 -12.06
N LYS A 559 -21.03 25.54 -13.00
CA LYS A 559 -20.65 24.13 -13.14
C LYS A 559 -19.16 23.94 -12.81
N VAL A 560 -18.79 22.73 -12.42
CA VAL A 560 -17.42 22.32 -12.15
C VAL A 560 -17.16 20.98 -12.86
N PRO A 561 -16.01 20.79 -13.52
CA PRO A 561 -15.73 19.51 -14.14
C PRO A 561 -15.54 18.43 -13.09
N PHE A 562 -16.02 17.22 -13.36
CA PHE A 562 -15.81 16.05 -12.52
C PHE A 562 -15.30 14.88 -13.37
N ALA A 563 -14.60 13.96 -12.73
CA ALA A 563 -14.23 12.67 -13.30
C ALA A 563 -14.36 11.59 -12.22
N ILE A 564 -15.13 10.53 -12.46
CA ILE A 564 -15.20 9.34 -11.63
C ILE A 564 -14.38 8.26 -12.33
N ARG A 565 -13.34 7.79 -11.66
CA ARG A 565 -12.34 6.88 -12.24
C ARG A 565 -12.49 5.48 -11.67
N PHE A 566 -12.25 4.48 -12.53
CA PHE A 566 -12.24 3.07 -12.19
C PHE A 566 -11.00 2.43 -12.83
N HIS A 567 -9.91 2.33 -12.08
CA HIS A 567 -8.69 1.69 -12.57
C HIS A 567 -8.90 0.18 -12.62
N LEU A 568 -8.69 -0.41 -13.80
CA LEU A 568 -8.91 -1.84 -13.99
C LEU A 568 -7.71 -2.65 -13.52
N GLY A 569 -8.00 -3.82 -12.95
CA GLY A 569 -6.98 -4.75 -12.51
C GLY A 569 -6.10 -5.26 -13.65
N ARG A 570 -4.91 -5.70 -13.27
CA ARG A 570 -3.96 -6.27 -14.23
C ARG A 570 -4.58 -7.48 -14.92
N HIS A 571 -4.50 -7.52 -16.25
CA HIS A 571 -5.07 -8.56 -17.11
C HIS A 571 -6.60 -8.57 -17.26
N VAL A 572 -7.30 -7.52 -16.79
CA VAL A 572 -8.69 -7.30 -17.20
C VAL A 572 -8.69 -6.73 -18.61
N GLU A 573 -9.33 -7.42 -19.55
CA GLU A 573 -9.52 -6.93 -20.92
C GLU A 573 -10.86 -6.21 -21.02
N ALA A 574 -10.83 -4.93 -21.41
CA ALA A 574 -12.03 -4.10 -21.48
C ALA A 574 -12.36 -3.68 -22.92
N THR A 575 -13.65 -3.74 -23.26
CA THR A 575 -14.18 -3.27 -24.56
C THR A 575 -15.39 -2.36 -24.32
N LEU A 576 -15.37 -1.15 -24.87
CA LEU A 576 -16.51 -0.24 -24.80
C LEU A 576 -17.66 -0.76 -25.68
N GLY A 577 -18.89 -0.71 -25.16
CA GLY A 577 -20.09 -1.01 -25.94
C GLY A 577 -20.40 0.09 -26.96
N SER A 578 -21.14 -0.27 -28.01
CA SER A 578 -21.47 0.62 -29.12
C SER A 578 -22.26 1.87 -28.70
N GLY A 579 -23.07 1.77 -27.64
CA GLY A 579 -23.84 2.88 -27.07
C GLY A 579 -23.04 3.85 -26.20
N GLY A 580 -21.75 3.59 -25.95
CA GLY A 580 -20.87 4.47 -25.18
C GLY A 580 -21.26 4.66 -23.71
N ARG A 581 -22.10 3.78 -23.15
CA ARG A 581 -22.55 3.82 -21.73
C ARG A 581 -22.30 2.51 -20.98
N ASN A 582 -21.61 1.57 -21.62
CA ASN A 582 -21.26 0.30 -21.01
C ASN A 582 -19.88 -0.16 -21.50
N ALA A 583 -19.29 -1.09 -20.76
CA ALA A 583 -18.09 -1.79 -21.14
C ALA A 583 -18.16 -3.26 -20.71
N SER A 584 -17.73 -4.17 -21.58
CA SER A 584 -17.49 -5.57 -21.25
C SER A 584 -16.08 -5.73 -20.66
N LEU A 585 -15.97 -6.49 -19.57
CA LEU A 585 -14.74 -6.77 -18.85
C LEU A 585 -14.53 -8.29 -18.81
N LEU A 586 -13.56 -8.80 -19.57
CA LEU A 586 -13.18 -10.21 -19.56
C LEU A 586 -12.02 -10.42 -18.58
N LEU A 587 -12.20 -11.34 -17.65
CA LEU A 587 -11.21 -11.64 -16.62
C LEU A 587 -10.35 -12.86 -17.02
N PRO A 588 -9.15 -13.02 -16.45
CA PRO A 588 -8.25 -14.14 -16.75
C PRO A 588 -8.83 -15.54 -16.51
N ASP A 589 -9.83 -15.67 -15.64
CA ASP A 589 -10.52 -16.93 -15.37
C ASP A 589 -11.63 -17.24 -16.39
N GLY A 590 -11.80 -16.39 -17.40
CA GLY A 590 -12.84 -16.50 -18.43
C GLY A 590 -14.20 -15.95 -18.01
N SER A 591 -14.34 -15.43 -16.78
CA SER A 591 -15.58 -14.77 -16.37
C SER A 591 -15.75 -13.43 -17.09
N LEU A 592 -17.00 -13.12 -17.44
CA LEU A 592 -17.38 -11.87 -18.11
C LEU A 592 -18.17 -11.00 -17.15
N TRP A 593 -17.80 -9.73 -17.07
CA TRP A 593 -18.52 -8.70 -16.33
C TRP A 593 -18.93 -7.57 -17.26
N GLN A 594 -20.02 -6.89 -16.91
CA GLN A 594 -20.47 -5.70 -17.60
C GLN A 594 -20.47 -4.51 -16.65
N PHE A 595 -19.78 -3.45 -17.04
CA PHE A 595 -19.89 -2.13 -16.43
C PHE A 595 -20.94 -1.34 -17.19
N VAL A 596 -21.89 -0.71 -16.48
CA VAL A 596 -22.94 0.13 -17.07
C VAL A 596 -23.04 1.43 -16.28
N THR A 597 -23.27 2.55 -16.94
CA THR A 597 -23.48 3.85 -16.30
C THR A 597 -24.78 4.51 -16.76
N GLY A 598 -25.44 5.21 -15.83
CA GLY A 598 -26.56 6.10 -16.14
C GLY A 598 -26.11 7.42 -16.77
N ALA A 599 -24.81 7.71 -16.73
CA ALA A 599 -24.21 8.91 -17.33
C ALA A 599 -24.32 8.88 -18.86
N PRO A 600 -24.30 10.05 -19.54
CA PRO A 600 -24.47 10.11 -20.98
C PRO A 600 -23.32 9.44 -21.77
N ALA A 601 -22.13 9.34 -21.18
CA ALA A 601 -20.94 8.78 -21.80
C ALA A 601 -20.04 8.08 -20.76
N LEU A 602 -19.38 7.02 -21.22
CA LEU A 602 -18.33 6.26 -20.56
C LEU A 602 -17.09 6.28 -21.47
N GLU A 603 -15.96 6.70 -20.93
CA GLU A 603 -14.70 6.74 -21.65
C GLU A 603 -13.74 5.68 -21.13
N MET A 604 -12.79 5.30 -21.98
CA MET A 604 -11.70 4.39 -21.64
C MET A 604 -10.39 5.13 -21.81
N GLU A 605 -9.62 5.23 -20.74
CA GLU A 605 -8.34 5.92 -20.71
C GLU A 605 -7.19 4.97 -20.35
N GLU A 606 -5.97 5.38 -20.69
CA GLU A 606 -4.77 4.72 -20.20
C GLU A 606 -4.63 4.91 -18.68
N SER A 607 -4.08 3.90 -18.02
CA SER A 607 -3.76 3.95 -16.61
C SER A 607 -2.55 3.07 -16.28
N MET A 608 -2.22 2.96 -15.00
CA MET A 608 -1.13 2.12 -14.53
C MET A 608 -1.44 1.45 -13.20
N TRP A 609 -0.85 0.28 -13.02
CA TRP A 609 -0.86 -0.45 -11.75
C TRP A 609 0.56 -0.85 -11.39
N ILE A 610 0.99 -0.55 -10.17
CA ILE A 610 2.33 -0.88 -9.69
C ILE A 610 2.29 -2.18 -8.90
N ASP A 611 3.11 -3.15 -9.31
CA ASP A 611 3.21 -4.42 -8.58
C ASP A 611 4.08 -4.31 -7.31
N GLY A 612 4.06 -5.35 -6.48
CA GLY A 612 4.84 -5.41 -5.24
C GLY A 612 6.36 -5.34 -5.41
N ASN A 613 6.87 -5.54 -6.63
CA ASN A 613 8.29 -5.38 -6.97
C ASN A 613 8.61 -3.97 -7.47
N GLY A 614 7.64 -3.05 -7.49
CA GLY A 614 7.82 -1.68 -7.96
C GLY A 614 7.85 -1.58 -9.49
N ARG A 615 7.36 -2.57 -10.22
CA ARG A 615 7.26 -2.52 -11.67
C ARG A 615 5.91 -1.90 -12.08
N PRO A 616 5.91 -0.83 -12.90
CA PRO A 616 4.68 -0.32 -13.50
C PRO A 616 4.18 -1.25 -14.61
N HIS A 617 2.89 -1.54 -14.58
CA HIS A 617 2.16 -2.25 -15.64
C HIS A 617 1.13 -1.30 -16.26
N PRO A 618 1.09 -1.15 -17.60
CA PRO A 618 0.02 -0.42 -18.24
C PRO A 618 -1.29 -1.19 -18.07
N VAL A 619 -2.33 -0.49 -17.65
CA VAL A 619 -3.70 -1.01 -17.54
C VAL A 619 -4.66 0.03 -18.12
N GLN A 620 -5.94 -0.31 -18.23
CA GLN A 620 -6.97 0.62 -18.66
C GLN A 620 -7.73 1.14 -17.44
N GLN A 621 -8.42 2.27 -17.59
CA GLN A 621 -9.41 2.73 -16.64
C GLN A 621 -10.68 3.11 -17.37
N LEU A 622 -11.82 2.93 -16.71
CA LEU A 622 -13.08 3.51 -17.15
C LEU A 622 -13.27 4.87 -16.48
N VAL A 623 -13.78 5.85 -17.21
CA VAL A 623 -13.97 7.22 -16.72
C VAL A 623 -15.36 7.72 -17.08
N ILE A 624 -16.10 8.16 -16.06
CA ILE A 624 -17.32 8.94 -16.22
C ILE A 624 -16.95 10.39 -15.97
N GLN A 625 -17.09 11.26 -16.97
CA GLN A 625 -16.70 12.66 -16.85
C GLN A 625 -17.74 13.62 -17.41
N GLY A 626 -17.68 14.87 -16.94
CA GLY A 626 -18.58 15.91 -17.40
C GLY A 626 -18.55 17.15 -16.52
N LEU A 627 -19.64 17.92 -16.57
CA LEU A 627 -19.81 19.15 -15.78
C LEU A 627 -20.94 18.97 -14.77
N ALA A 628 -20.61 18.97 -13.48
CA ALA A 628 -21.57 18.91 -12.39
C ALA A 628 -22.05 20.31 -12.00
N SER A 629 -23.34 20.43 -11.68
CA SER A 629 -23.87 21.66 -11.09
C SER A 629 -23.33 21.82 -9.67
N ARG A 630 -23.02 23.05 -9.26
CA ARG A 630 -22.73 23.36 -7.85
C ARG A 630 -23.97 23.30 -6.96
N GLY A 631 -25.16 23.11 -7.55
CA GLY A 631 -26.39 22.72 -6.84
C GLY A 631 -26.47 21.21 -6.55
N GLY A 632 -25.46 20.42 -6.94
CA GLY A 632 -25.39 18.99 -6.71
C GLY A 632 -25.49 18.17 -8.00
N GLY A 633 -25.31 16.85 -7.87
CA GLY A 633 -25.40 15.89 -8.96
C GLY A 633 -25.36 14.46 -8.45
N ASN A 634 -25.88 13.53 -9.24
CA ASN A 634 -25.93 12.10 -8.94
C ASN A 634 -25.47 11.34 -10.19
N PHE A 635 -24.58 10.36 -10.00
CA PHE A 635 -23.99 9.55 -11.05
C PHE A 635 -24.01 8.06 -10.67
N SER A 636 -24.98 7.31 -11.19
CA SER A 636 -25.13 5.87 -10.95
C SER A 636 -24.32 5.00 -11.92
N TRP A 637 -23.81 3.88 -11.42
CA TRP A 637 -23.10 2.87 -12.18
C TRP A 637 -23.29 1.46 -11.60
N LEU A 638 -23.05 0.44 -12.42
CA LEU A 638 -23.28 -0.97 -12.11
C LEU A 638 -22.14 -1.81 -12.66
N LEU A 639 -21.62 -2.73 -11.85
CA LEU A 639 -20.78 -3.85 -12.23
C LEU A 639 -21.55 -5.14 -12.00
N LYS A 640 -21.82 -5.89 -13.07
CA LYS A 640 -22.60 -7.14 -13.00
C LYS A 640 -21.88 -8.28 -13.69
N ARG A 641 -21.82 -9.44 -13.02
CA ARG A 641 -21.30 -10.67 -13.61
C ARG A 641 -22.31 -11.22 -14.61
N MET A 642 -21.83 -11.62 -15.78
CA MET A 642 -22.63 -12.23 -16.84
C MET A 642 -22.48 -13.76 -16.79
N GLY A 643 -23.61 -14.47 -16.84
CA GLY A 643 -23.66 -15.94 -16.80
C GLY A 643 -24.09 -16.46 -15.44
#